data_AF-A0A0C3HYC3-F1
#
_entry.id   AF-A0A0C3HYC3-F1
#
_cell.length_a   1.000
_cell.length_b   1.000
_cell.length_c   1.000
_cell.angle_alpha   90.00
_cell.angle_beta   90.00
_cell.angle_gamma   90.00
#
_symmetry.space_group_name_H-M   'P 1'
#
loop_
_entity.id
_entity.type
_entity.pdbx_description
1 polymer ?
#
loop_
_entity_poly.entity_id
_entity_poly.type
_entity_poly.pdbx_seq_one_letter_code
_entity_poly.pdbx_strand_id
1 'polypeptide(L)'
;MPPLLNDTLPSLTVRSPSNRQQILPLHHGQFPYDQELDELAATGHHRNPSTHSFESTRSLLSEDNDIDRNDHDTSMGAKSRRAASKEPVGSSTTGENGHSNGSMNSGVEFRRKNASIDSPTITANLMARESFSLDDPVPRTPVMNNHGFFQLPMQDRRNFGLLVLLYFLQGVPMGLAMGSVPFLLKGKNLSYSALGVFSLASYPYSLKLLWSPVVDAVWSPKIGRRKSWIVPIQILSGIGMIWLGSQAESMMESAGKDDGAGIWGFTGWWFFLVLMCATQDIAVDGWALTLLTPGNISYASTAQTVGLTGGHFMSYTVFLAFNSPDFANKWFRKTPIDEGLMTLGGYLAFWGWAYLIVTVGLTALKREEKTKNEDGIWDVYKVMWKVLKLKNIQLIIIIHLIAKIGFQANDGVTNLKLIDKGFSQEDLALTVLIDFPFEVGLGYYAGKWSTTYTPMRLWGWGFAGRLAAAIIAQITVIIFPSNGVTTWYLLVVIAEHIFSTFTNTVMFVAISAFHARISDPVIGGTYMTLLATVSNLGGTFPRFFILKLVDLFTSATCEPPAAGTTLPSNLKGPLITEAFSCAMSAEKARCVQGAGICNIERDGYYIMNIACVIVGALTFWLFIRPASMKLQALPLRAWRVSDPGRS
;
A
#
# COMPACT_ATOMS: atom_id res chain seq x y z
N MET A 1 10.80 -64.65 -47.83
CA MET A 1 10.39 -63.70 -46.78
C MET A 1 9.27 -62.85 -47.38
N PRO A 2 8.03 -62.90 -46.85
CA PRO A 2 6.82 -62.56 -47.60
C PRO A 2 6.26 -61.13 -47.30
N PRO A 3 5.25 -60.67 -48.07
CA PRO A 3 4.83 -59.27 -48.27
C PRO A 3 3.53 -58.89 -47.50
N LEU A 4 2.96 -57.69 -47.76
CA LEU A 4 1.51 -57.30 -47.81
C LEU A 4 1.41 -55.76 -47.98
N LEU A 5 0.89 -55.16 -49.07
CA LEU A 5 -0.48 -54.98 -49.62
C LEU A 5 -1.35 -53.87 -48.98
N ASN A 6 -1.83 -52.97 -49.87
CA ASN A 6 -3.09 -52.17 -49.89
C ASN A 6 -3.31 -51.09 -48.80
N ASP A 7 -4.09 -50.01 -48.98
CA ASP A 7 -4.85 -49.31 -50.04
C ASP A 7 -5.35 -48.03 -49.30
N THR A 8 -5.50 -46.80 -49.82
CA THR A 8 -6.59 -46.31 -50.68
C THR A 8 -6.45 -44.78 -50.90
N LEU A 9 -6.13 -44.41 -52.14
CA LEU A 9 -6.64 -43.37 -53.08
C LEU A 9 -7.75 -42.32 -52.70
N PRO A 10 -8.01 -41.27 -53.55
CA PRO A 10 -8.09 -39.85 -53.19
C PRO A 10 -9.28 -39.02 -53.80
N SER A 11 -9.23 -37.69 -53.62
CA SER A 11 -9.60 -36.60 -54.57
C SER A 11 -11.06 -36.11 -54.77
N LEU A 12 -11.20 -34.75 -54.69
CA LEU A 12 -11.96 -33.76 -55.52
C LEU A 12 -13.51 -33.90 -55.60
N THR A 13 -14.40 -32.88 -55.60
CA THR A 13 -14.42 -31.52 -56.19
C THR A 13 -15.70 -30.73 -55.78
N VAL A 14 -15.71 -29.42 -56.08
CA VAL A 14 -16.66 -28.31 -55.85
C VAL A 14 -18.13 -28.47 -56.33
N ARG A 15 -19.11 -27.89 -55.59
CA ARG A 15 -20.31 -27.17 -56.13
C ARG A 15 -21.05 -26.32 -55.05
N SER A 16 -21.53 -25.15 -55.47
CA SER A 16 -22.41 -24.17 -54.76
C SER A 16 -23.68 -23.96 -55.65
N PRO A 17 -24.76 -23.19 -55.32
CA PRO A 17 -25.41 -22.74 -54.07
C PRO A 17 -26.93 -23.13 -54.02
N SER A 18 -27.65 -22.92 -52.90
CA SER A 18 -29.10 -22.58 -52.94
C SER A 18 -29.66 -22.01 -51.62
N ASN A 19 -30.52 -21.01 -51.79
CA ASN A 19 -31.31 -20.26 -50.80
C ASN A 19 -32.28 -21.14 -49.99
N ARG A 20 -32.35 -20.93 -48.66
CA ARG A 20 -33.62 -21.03 -47.91
C ARG A 20 -33.57 -20.16 -46.65
N GLN A 21 -34.42 -19.14 -46.64
CA GLN A 21 -34.87 -18.44 -45.44
C GLN A 21 -35.56 -19.42 -44.49
N GLN A 22 -35.32 -19.31 -43.18
CA GLN A 22 -36.29 -19.71 -42.17
C GLN A 22 -36.12 -18.86 -40.90
N ILE A 23 -37.29 -18.49 -40.39
CA ILE A 23 -37.63 -17.49 -39.38
C ILE A 23 -37.84 -18.21 -38.03
N LEU A 24 -37.23 -17.70 -36.94
CA LEU A 24 -37.66 -17.69 -35.50
C LEU A 24 -38.02 -19.05 -34.80
N PRO A 25 -37.88 -19.19 -33.44
CA PRO A 25 -38.79 -18.51 -32.53
C PRO A 25 -38.23 -17.97 -31.20
N LEU A 26 -38.86 -16.88 -30.76
CA LEU A 26 -39.06 -16.48 -29.37
C LEU A 26 -39.62 -17.67 -28.57
N HIS A 27 -39.06 -17.91 -27.38
CA HIS A 27 -39.80 -18.61 -26.32
C HIS A 27 -39.85 -17.75 -25.06
N HIS A 28 -41.02 -17.15 -24.89
CA HIS A 28 -41.59 -16.84 -23.59
C HIS A 28 -41.91 -18.15 -22.86
N GLY A 29 -41.63 -18.16 -21.56
CA GLY A 29 -42.18 -19.11 -20.60
C GLY A 29 -42.40 -18.39 -19.27
N GLN A 30 -43.63 -17.91 -19.04
CA GLN A 30 -44.19 -17.64 -17.72
C GLN A 30 -44.30 -18.99 -16.97
N PHE A 31 -44.08 -19.10 -15.66
CA PHE A 31 -45.05 -18.83 -14.57
C PHE A 31 -44.45 -19.27 -13.19
N PRO A 32 -45.11 -19.05 -12.03
CA PRO A 32 -44.56 -18.37 -10.84
C PRO A 32 -44.42 -19.30 -9.61
N TYR A 33 -43.92 -18.79 -8.46
CA TYR A 33 -44.58 -18.89 -7.14
C TYR A 33 -43.74 -18.18 -6.04
N ASP A 34 -44.36 -17.21 -5.38
CA ASP A 34 -44.01 -16.66 -4.07
C ASP A 34 -44.78 -17.43 -2.96
N GLN A 35 -44.35 -17.27 -1.70
CA GLN A 35 -44.90 -17.79 -0.41
C GLN A 35 -44.50 -19.26 -0.10
N GLU A 36 -43.99 -19.62 1.09
CA GLU A 36 -44.39 -19.24 2.44
C GLU A 36 -43.19 -19.10 3.42
N LEU A 37 -43.33 -18.14 4.33
CA LEU A 37 -42.67 -18.05 5.64
C LEU A 37 -43.67 -18.57 6.69
N ASP A 38 -43.14 -19.16 7.76
CA ASP A 38 -43.78 -19.41 9.06
C ASP A 38 -44.99 -20.36 9.11
N GLU A 39 -44.76 -21.62 9.53
CA GLU A 39 -45.51 -22.28 10.62
C GLU A 39 -45.06 -23.75 10.80
N LEU A 40 -44.43 -24.06 11.94
CA LEU A 40 -44.89 -25.08 12.90
C LEU A 40 -43.79 -25.40 13.92
N ALA A 41 -43.91 -24.75 15.07
CA ALA A 41 -43.40 -25.26 16.33
C ALA A 41 -44.29 -26.42 16.84
N ALA A 42 -43.66 -27.30 17.62
CA ALA A 42 -44.23 -28.22 18.62
C ALA A 42 -44.75 -29.61 18.17
N THR A 43 -43.94 -30.64 18.46
CA THR A 43 -44.21 -31.85 19.30
C THR A 43 -42.89 -32.67 19.26
N GLY A 44 -42.27 -33.26 20.28
CA GLY A 44 -42.55 -33.51 21.69
C GLY A 44 -42.30 -35.00 22.01
N HIS A 45 -41.13 -35.40 22.57
CA HIS A 45 -40.99 -36.30 23.74
C HIS A 45 -39.56 -36.78 24.12
N HIS A 46 -39.27 -36.61 25.42
CA HIS A 46 -38.55 -37.45 26.41
C HIS A 46 -37.18 -38.11 26.13
N ARG A 47 -36.18 -37.76 26.97
CA ARG A 47 -35.68 -38.59 28.10
C ARG A 47 -34.61 -37.88 28.96
N ASN A 48 -34.82 -37.92 30.27
CA ASN A 48 -33.86 -37.88 31.40
C ASN A 48 -34.34 -38.97 32.38
N PRO A 49 -33.54 -39.60 33.28
CA PRO A 49 -32.78 -38.98 34.40
C PRO A 49 -31.38 -39.65 34.62
N SER A 50 -30.45 -39.29 35.53
CA SER A 50 -30.53 -39.14 36.99
C SER A 50 -29.19 -38.65 37.63
N THR A 51 -29.29 -37.66 38.53
CA THR A 51 -28.65 -37.43 39.86
C THR A 51 -27.30 -38.05 40.29
N HIS A 52 -26.45 -37.22 40.92
CA HIS A 52 -26.06 -37.40 42.34
C HIS A 52 -25.59 -36.07 42.99
N SER A 53 -26.17 -35.79 44.15
CA SER A 53 -25.79 -34.78 45.16
C SER A 53 -24.91 -35.41 46.24
N PHE A 54 -24.08 -34.60 46.90
CA PHE A 54 -23.75 -34.77 48.33
C PHE A 54 -23.46 -33.41 49.00
N GLU A 55 -23.74 -33.42 50.29
CA GLU A 55 -24.10 -32.36 51.23
C GLU A 55 -22.93 -31.77 52.04
N SER A 56 -23.18 -30.55 52.57
CA SER A 56 -22.88 -30.03 53.91
C SER A 56 -21.42 -29.90 54.38
N THR A 57 -20.97 -28.74 54.88
CA THR A 57 -21.08 -28.33 56.31
C THR A 57 -20.96 -26.79 56.40
N ARG A 58 -21.96 -26.03 56.91
CA ARG A 58 -22.07 -25.41 58.26
C ARG A 58 -20.77 -24.80 58.81
N SER A 59 -20.70 -23.71 59.57
CA SER A 59 -21.56 -22.61 60.05
C SER A 59 -20.73 -21.85 61.11
N LEU A 60 -21.14 -20.62 61.45
CA LEU A 60 -20.85 -19.78 62.66
C LEU A 60 -20.20 -18.44 62.25
N LEU A 61 -20.95 -17.33 62.11
CA LEU A 61 -21.59 -16.48 63.14
C LEU A 61 -20.62 -16.00 64.24
N SER A 62 -20.29 -14.70 64.24
CA SER A 62 -20.83 -13.77 65.26
C SER A 62 -20.68 -12.31 64.81
N GLU A 63 -21.81 -11.59 64.86
CA GLU A 63 -21.90 -10.15 65.08
C GLU A 63 -21.39 -9.78 66.49
N ASP A 64 -20.94 -8.54 66.66
CA ASP A 64 -21.18 -7.61 67.80
C ASP A 64 -20.10 -6.51 67.77
N ASN A 65 -20.46 -5.26 67.45
CA ASN A 65 -21.00 -4.20 68.32
C ASN A 65 -19.91 -3.39 69.06
N ASP A 66 -19.76 -2.14 68.58
CA ASP A 66 -19.90 -0.89 69.33
C ASP A 66 -18.92 -0.45 70.46
N ILE A 67 -18.58 0.85 70.35
CA ILE A 67 -18.51 1.88 71.42
C ILE A 67 -17.14 2.24 72.09
N ASP A 68 -16.85 3.54 71.93
CA ASP A 68 -16.25 4.55 72.82
C ASP A 68 -14.74 4.67 73.13
N ARG A 69 -14.24 5.84 72.68
CA ARG A 69 -13.71 7.00 73.45
C ARG A 69 -12.26 7.07 73.99
N ASN A 70 -11.77 8.30 73.76
CA ASN A 70 -10.96 9.20 74.59
C ASN A 70 -9.43 9.15 74.48
N ASP A 71 -8.91 10.18 73.79
CA ASP A 71 -8.07 11.26 74.31
C ASP A 71 -6.97 10.92 75.33
N HIS A 72 -5.72 11.24 74.93
CA HIS A 72 -4.89 12.15 75.74
C HIS A 72 -3.75 12.79 74.92
N ASP A 73 -3.73 14.11 74.93
CA ASP A 73 -2.60 15.01 74.68
C ASP A 73 -1.35 14.63 75.50
N THR A 74 -0.15 14.84 74.95
CA THR A 74 0.84 15.83 75.46
C THR A 74 2.22 15.75 74.78
N SER A 75 2.59 16.87 74.15
CA SER A 75 3.82 17.66 74.36
C SER A 75 5.25 17.09 74.12
N MET A 76 6.00 17.87 73.32
CA MET A 76 7.40 18.31 73.49
C MET A 76 8.56 17.39 73.06
N GLY A 77 9.06 17.67 71.86
CA GLY A 77 10.43 18.14 71.58
C GLY A 77 11.64 17.35 72.12
N ALA A 78 12.40 16.73 71.22
CA ALA A 78 13.86 16.65 71.31
C ALA A 78 14.51 16.43 69.93
N LYS A 79 15.49 17.28 69.61
CA LYS A 79 16.44 17.16 68.50
C LYS A 79 17.21 15.83 68.56
N SER A 80 17.54 15.21 67.42
CA SER A 80 18.91 14.84 67.05
C SER A 80 19.00 13.91 65.81
N ARG A 81 19.98 14.24 64.95
CA ARG A 81 20.75 13.39 64.01
C ARG A 81 20.12 12.92 62.68
N ARG A 82 20.55 13.64 61.63
CA ARG A 82 20.76 13.16 60.24
C ARG A 82 21.35 11.75 60.20
N ALA A 83 20.73 10.88 59.41
CA ALA A 83 21.37 9.70 58.84
C ALA A 83 21.28 9.79 57.31
N ALA A 84 22.44 9.80 56.65
CA ALA A 84 22.55 9.71 55.20
C ALA A 84 22.21 8.28 54.75
N SER A 85 21.22 8.11 53.88
CA SER A 85 20.88 6.82 53.29
C SER A 85 21.69 6.58 52.01
N LYS A 86 22.38 5.44 52.02
CA LYS A 86 23.33 4.90 51.05
C LYS A 86 22.73 4.70 49.64
N GLU A 87 23.55 4.98 48.63
CA GLU A 87 23.37 4.52 47.25
C GLU A 87 23.48 2.98 47.18
N PRO A 88 22.70 2.28 46.32
CA PRO A 88 22.88 0.85 46.12
C PRO A 88 24.00 0.58 45.10
N VAL A 89 25.05 -0.08 45.58
CA VAL A 89 26.13 -0.69 44.80
C VAL A 89 25.55 -1.88 44.00
N GLY A 90 25.72 -1.85 42.68
CA GLY A 90 25.35 -2.97 41.79
C GLY A 90 26.36 -4.10 41.89
N SER A 91 25.91 -5.28 42.31
CA SER A 91 26.70 -6.51 42.34
C SER A 91 26.78 -7.17 40.97
N SER A 92 28.00 -7.33 40.47
CA SER A 92 28.37 -8.24 39.39
C SER A 92 28.51 -9.67 39.91
N THR A 93 27.83 -10.64 39.30
CA THR A 93 28.14 -12.07 39.46
C THR A 93 28.29 -12.72 38.11
N THR A 94 29.52 -13.18 37.85
CA THR A 94 29.92 -14.10 36.78
C THR A 94 29.69 -15.55 37.21
N GLY A 95 29.13 -16.35 36.30
CA GLY A 95 29.45 -17.78 36.15
C GLY A 95 28.46 -18.77 36.76
N GLU A 96 27.64 -19.42 35.91
CA GLU A 96 27.43 -20.87 35.97
C GLU A 96 26.82 -21.40 34.65
N ASN A 97 27.34 -22.55 34.21
CA ASN A 97 26.96 -23.25 32.98
C ASN A 97 25.63 -24.00 33.17
N GLY A 98 24.69 -23.82 32.24
CA GLY A 98 23.46 -24.62 32.19
C GLY A 98 22.87 -24.61 30.78
N HIS A 99 22.88 -25.77 30.12
CA HIS A 99 22.12 -26.01 28.89
C HIS A 99 20.64 -25.72 29.13
N SER A 100 20.06 -24.78 28.36
CA SER A 100 18.60 -24.60 28.32
C SER A 100 18.10 -24.48 26.88
N ASN A 101 17.05 -25.26 26.63
CA ASN A 101 16.33 -25.42 25.38
C ASN A 101 15.72 -24.09 24.89
N GLY A 102 15.64 -23.96 23.57
CA GLY A 102 15.16 -22.75 22.90
C GLY A 102 13.75 -22.33 23.30
N SER A 103 13.67 -21.21 24.02
CA SER A 103 12.52 -20.33 24.07
C SER A 103 13.04 -18.91 24.19
N MET A 104 13.19 -18.22 23.04
CA MET A 104 13.66 -16.84 22.99
C MET A 104 12.49 -15.92 23.34
N ASN A 105 12.49 -15.39 24.55
CA ASN A 105 11.54 -14.38 24.99
C ASN A 105 11.91 -13.02 24.37
N SER A 106 10.99 -12.44 23.60
CA SER A 106 11.17 -11.24 22.77
C SER A 106 10.93 -9.93 23.56
N GLY A 107 11.83 -9.59 24.46
CA GLY A 107 11.82 -8.28 25.15
C GLY A 107 12.41 -7.18 24.28
N VAL A 108 11.56 -6.35 23.65
CA VAL A 108 11.99 -5.09 23.02
C VAL A 108 12.22 -4.05 24.11
N GLU A 109 13.48 -3.88 24.55
CA GLU A 109 13.84 -2.81 25.47
C GLU A 109 13.84 -1.45 24.75
N PHE A 110 12.76 -0.68 24.90
CA PHE A 110 12.73 0.75 24.59
C PHE A 110 13.47 1.55 25.66
N ARG A 111 14.80 1.43 25.71
CA ARG A 111 15.61 2.31 26.55
C ARG A 111 15.81 3.65 25.85
N ARG A 112 15.08 4.68 26.30
CA ARG A 112 15.36 6.10 26.00
C ARG A 112 16.63 6.53 26.76
N LYS A 113 17.78 5.95 26.45
CA LYS A 113 19.07 6.44 26.96
C LYS A 113 19.63 7.41 25.93
N ASN A 114 19.74 8.67 26.33
CA ASN A 114 20.43 9.76 25.63
C ASN A 114 19.59 10.58 24.63
N ALA A 115 18.49 11.17 25.10
CA ALA A 115 18.35 12.61 24.81
C ALA A 115 19.21 13.32 25.86
N SER A 116 19.99 14.32 25.48
CA SER A 116 20.78 15.11 26.43
C SER A 116 19.85 15.91 27.36
N ILE A 117 19.29 15.25 28.37
CA ILE A 117 18.45 15.89 29.40
C ILE A 117 19.29 16.90 30.23
N ASP A 118 20.61 16.86 30.10
CA ASP A 118 21.53 17.82 30.74
C ASP A 118 21.56 19.20 30.06
N SER A 119 20.75 19.44 29.01
CA SER A 119 20.63 20.77 28.43
C SER A 119 19.59 21.58 29.22
N PRO A 120 19.98 22.66 29.92
CA PRO A 120 19.07 23.48 30.72
C PRO A 120 17.93 24.09 29.86
N THR A 121 18.17 24.27 28.56
CA THR A 121 17.18 24.70 27.57
C THR A 121 16.07 23.67 27.35
N ILE A 122 16.40 22.38 27.27
CA ILE A 122 15.41 21.30 27.08
C ILE A 122 14.52 21.19 28.31
N THR A 123 15.13 21.25 29.50
CA THR A 123 14.39 21.23 30.78
C THR A 123 13.46 22.43 30.91
N ALA A 124 13.93 23.65 30.57
CA ALA A 124 13.09 24.85 30.56
C ALA A 124 11.92 24.75 29.57
N ASN A 125 12.13 24.12 28.41
CA ASN A 125 11.10 23.97 27.39
C ASN A 125 10.09 22.87 27.73
N LEU A 126 10.49 21.82 28.44
CA LEU A 126 9.57 20.84 29.02
C LEU A 126 8.68 21.48 30.08
N MET A 127 9.26 22.29 30.98
CA MET A 127 8.51 23.02 32.00
C MET A 127 7.58 24.10 31.42
N ALA A 128 7.87 24.62 30.22
CA ALA A 128 7.04 25.63 29.57
C ALA A 128 5.79 25.06 28.86
N ARG A 129 5.58 23.74 28.86
CA ARG A 129 4.39 23.11 28.24
C ARG A 129 3.17 23.27 29.14
N GLU A 130 2.01 23.56 28.55
CA GLU A 130 0.74 23.67 29.28
C GLU A 130 0.31 22.35 29.95
N SER A 131 0.81 21.21 29.48
CA SER A 131 0.55 19.87 30.01
C SER A 131 1.61 19.36 31.00
N PHE A 132 2.63 20.18 31.32
CA PHE A 132 3.68 19.75 32.25
C PHE A 132 3.18 19.80 33.69
N SER A 133 3.13 18.63 34.34
CA SER A 133 2.91 18.49 35.78
C SER A 133 4.02 17.65 36.41
N LEU A 134 4.44 18.03 37.62
CA LEU A 134 5.35 17.23 38.45
C LEU A 134 4.62 16.08 39.16
N ASP A 135 3.28 16.14 39.20
CA ASP A 135 2.42 15.15 39.86
C ASP A 135 2.08 13.97 38.95
N ASP A 136 2.42 14.07 37.65
CA ASP A 136 2.25 12.96 36.72
C ASP A 136 3.26 11.86 37.01
N PRO A 137 2.82 10.59 37.11
CA PRO A 137 3.74 9.48 37.36
C PRO A 137 4.75 9.39 36.22
N VAL A 138 6.05 9.24 36.58
CA VAL A 138 7.13 9.01 35.63
C VAL A 138 6.69 7.90 34.66
N PRO A 139 6.71 8.12 33.33
CA PRO A 139 6.29 7.12 32.38
C PRO A 139 7.07 5.83 32.64
N ARG A 140 6.36 4.77 33.03
CA ARG A 140 6.96 3.43 33.15
C ARG A 140 7.62 3.12 31.82
N THR A 141 8.82 2.52 31.85
CA THR A 141 9.51 2.02 30.64
C THR A 141 8.49 1.40 29.70
N PRO A 142 8.45 1.73 28.40
CA PRO A 142 7.42 1.25 27.49
C PRO A 142 7.44 -0.27 27.51
N VAL A 143 6.49 -0.87 28.23
CA VAL A 143 6.22 -2.29 28.14
C VAL A 143 5.38 -2.42 26.88
N MET A 144 5.78 -3.30 25.95
CA MET A 144 4.93 -3.64 24.82
C MET A 144 3.61 -4.17 25.39
N ASN A 145 2.57 -3.36 25.32
CA ASN A 145 1.27 -3.69 25.87
C ASN A 145 0.53 -4.59 24.86
N ASN A 146 0.17 -5.80 25.27
CA ASN A 146 -0.60 -6.75 24.45
C ASN A 146 -2.12 -6.49 24.46
N HIS A 147 -2.55 -5.27 24.76
CA HIS A 147 -3.97 -4.92 24.77
C HIS A 147 -4.53 -4.82 23.34
N GLY A 148 -5.68 -5.43 23.11
CA GLY A 148 -6.40 -5.33 21.82
C GLY A 148 -6.95 -3.91 21.59
N PHE A 149 -7.25 -3.56 20.34
CA PHE A 149 -7.66 -2.20 19.94
C PHE A 149 -8.80 -1.61 20.79
N PHE A 150 -9.80 -2.42 21.15
CA PHE A 150 -10.95 -1.98 21.95
C PHE A 150 -10.63 -1.70 23.42
N GLN A 151 -9.47 -2.14 23.91
CA GLN A 151 -8.98 -1.88 25.26
C GLN A 151 -8.18 -0.57 25.35
N LEU A 152 -7.96 0.12 24.22
CA LEU A 152 -7.27 1.40 24.20
C LEU A 152 -8.11 2.51 24.86
N PRO A 153 -7.46 3.48 25.54
CA PRO A 153 -8.12 4.68 26.03
C PRO A 153 -8.93 5.37 24.91
N MET A 154 -10.08 5.96 25.25
CA MET A 154 -10.94 6.62 24.27
C MET A 154 -10.22 7.72 23.48
N GLN A 155 -9.28 8.42 24.12
CA GLN A 155 -8.43 9.42 23.48
C GLN A 155 -7.55 8.80 22.38
N ASP A 156 -6.87 7.69 22.66
CA ASP A 156 -6.02 6.98 21.70
C ASP A 156 -6.86 6.39 20.55
N ARG A 157 -8.08 5.91 20.82
CA ARG A 157 -9.01 5.45 19.76
C ARG A 157 -9.44 6.59 18.83
N ARG A 158 -9.75 7.77 19.37
CA ARG A 158 -10.09 8.96 18.56
C ARG A 158 -8.89 9.46 17.76
N ASN A 159 -7.71 9.47 18.39
CA ASN A 159 -6.45 9.83 17.75
C ASN A 159 -6.09 8.84 16.62
N PHE A 160 -6.27 7.54 16.84
CA PHE A 160 -6.13 6.52 15.81
C PHE A 160 -7.09 6.75 14.65
N GLY A 161 -8.38 6.99 14.92
CA GLY A 161 -9.36 7.30 13.86
C GLY A 161 -9.00 8.54 13.05
N LEU A 162 -8.46 9.58 13.70
CA LEU A 162 -7.93 10.76 13.01
C LEU A 162 -6.74 10.41 12.10
N LEU A 163 -5.78 9.62 12.59
CA LEU A 163 -4.64 9.16 11.79
C LEU A 163 -5.12 8.35 10.58
N VAL A 164 -6.02 7.38 10.78
CA VAL A 164 -6.61 6.60 9.69
C VAL A 164 -7.25 7.50 8.65
N LEU A 165 -8.04 8.51 9.06
CA LEU A 165 -8.66 9.46 8.12
C LEU A 165 -7.61 10.27 7.34
N LEU A 166 -6.55 10.76 8.01
CA LEU A 166 -5.51 11.54 7.36
C LEU A 166 -4.69 10.70 6.37
N TYR A 167 -4.41 9.43 6.68
CA TYR A 167 -3.76 8.50 5.76
C TYR A 167 -4.69 8.05 4.64
N PHE A 168 -5.99 7.90 4.92
CA PHE A 168 -7.01 7.61 3.92
C PHE A 168 -7.05 8.69 2.85
N LEU A 169 -7.08 9.97 3.27
CA LEU A 169 -7.02 11.08 2.34
C LEU A 169 -5.77 11.00 1.45
N GLN A 170 -4.59 10.72 2.00
CA GLN A 170 -3.36 10.54 1.20
C GLN A 170 -3.45 9.38 0.20
N GLY A 171 -4.14 8.30 0.57
CA GLY A 171 -4.35 7.15 -0.29
C GLY A 171 -5.14 7.48 -1.56
N VAL A 172 -6.01 8.49 -1.52
CA VAL A 172 -6.87 8.86 -2.67
C VAL A 172 -6.07 9.30 -3.90
N PRO A 173 -5.33 10.42 -3.86
CA PRO A 173 -4.52 10.86 -5.01
C PRO A 173 -3.42 9.86 -5.36
N MET A 174 -2.90 9.11 -4.37
CA MET A 174 -1.94 8.03 -4.63
C MET A 174 -2.57 6.88 -5.44
N GLY A 175 -3.79 6.45 -5.11
CA GLY A 175 -4.51 5.41 -5.83
C GLY A 175 -4.93 5.84 -7.23
N LEU A 176 -5.27 7.11 -7.42
CA LEU A 176 -5.50 7.66 -8.76
C LEU A 176 -4.18 7.67 -9.58
N ALA A 177 -3.10 8.22 -9.03
CA ALA A 177 -1.84 8.39 -9.74
C ALA A 177 -1.13 7.06 -10.05
N MET A 178 -1.17 6.09 -9.13
CA MET A 178 -0.47 4.81 -9.29
C MET A 178 -1.35 3.72 -9.91
N GLY A 179 -2.68 3.85 -9.80
CA GLY A 179 -3.66 2.88 -10.26
C GLY A 179 -4.45 3.40 -11.45
N SER A 180 -5.55 4.12 -11.19
CA SER A 180 -6.59 4.41 -12.18
C SER A 180 -6.13 5.24 -13.37
N VAL A 181 -5.36 6.32 -13.16
CA VAL A 181 -4.99 7.25 -14.23
C VAL A 181 -4.16 6.56 -15.32
N PRO A 182 -3.12 5.76 -15.01
CA PRO A 182 -2.44 4.94 -16.00
C PRO A 182 -3.38 4.07 -16.84
N PHE A 183 -4.42 3.47 -16.24
CA PHE A 183 -5.42 2.68 -16.97
C PHE A 183 -6.28 3.53 -17.89
N LEU A 184 -6.74 4.68 -17.41
CA LEU A 184 -7.54 5.60 -18.24
C LEU A 184 -6.74 6.15 -19.42
N LEU A 185 -5.48 6.53 -19.19
CA LEU A 185 -4.55 6.94 -20.25
C LEU A 185 -4.31 5.81 -21.25
N LYS A 186 -4.15 4.57 -20.76
CA LYS A 186 -3.98 3.40 -21.64
C LYS A 186 -5.22 3.14 -22.50
N GLY A 187 -6.42 3.28 -21.93
CA GLY A 187 -7.70 3.20 -22.66
C GLY A 187 -7.87 4.27 -23.75
N LYS A 188 -7.13 5.38 -23.66
CA LYS A 188 -7.05 6.42 -24.71
C LYS A 188 -5.95 6.15 -25.75
N ASN A 189 -5.41 4.93 -25.80
CA ASN A 189 -4.35 4.52 -26.71
C ASN A 189 -3.02 5.28 -26.53
N LEU A 190 -2.67 5.70 -25.30
CA LEU A 190 -1.32 6.22 -25.02
C LEU A 190 -0.28 5.09 -24.97
N SER A 191 0.97 5.44 -25.29
CA SER A 191 2.09 4.50 -25.39
C SER A 191 2.62 4.12 -24.01
N TYR A 192 3.34 3.00 -23.90
CA TYR A 192 3.97 2.66 -22.62
C TYR A 192 5.02 3.71 -22.23
N SER A 193 5.70 4.33 -23.20
CA SER A 193 6.63 5.43 -22.99
C SER A 193 5.96 6.66 -22.39
N ALA A 194 4.78 7.04 -22.87
CA ALA A 194 3.99 8.13 -22.29
C ALA A 194 3.53 7.80 -20.86
N LEU A 195 3.10 6.56 -20.61
CA LEU A 195 2.83 6.07 -19.25
C LEU A 195 4.09 6.04 -18.38
N GLY A 196 5.25 5.80 -18.99
CA GLY A 196 6.56 5.95 -18.38
C GLY A 196 6.74 7.37 -17.88
N VAL A 197 6.58 8.39 -18.73
CA VAL A 197 6.63 9.81 -18.33
C VAL A 197 5.65 10.07 -17.19
N PHE A 198 4.40 9.62 -17.31
CA PHE A 198 3.41 9.79 -16.24
C PHE A 198 3.83 9.16 -14.91
N SER A 199 4.53 8.02 -14.93
CA SER A 199 5.04 7.37 -13.71
C SER A 199 6.00 8.25 -12.91
N LEU A 200 6.62 9.26 -13.54
CA LEU A 200 7.45 10.26 -12.85
C LEU A 200 6.64 11.08 -11.83
N ALA A 201 5.32 11.21 -12.00
CA ALA A 201 4.45 11.86 -11.02
C ALA A 201 4.52 11.21 -9.64
N SER A 202 4.87 9.91 -9.55
CA SER A 202 5.00 9.19 -8.28
C SER A 202 6.32 9.43 -7.54
N TYR A 203 7.32 10.03 -8.20
CA TYR A 203 8.68 10.15 -7.67
C TYR A 203 8.79 10.95 -6.37
N PRO A 204 8.02 12.04 -6.15
CA PRO A 204 8.07 12.75 -4.88
C PRO A 204 7.85 11.83 -3.68
N TYR A 205 6.92 10.88 -3.76
CA TYR A 205 6.67 9.94 -2.67
C TYR A 205 7.91 9.09 -2.32
N SER A 206 8.74 8.79 -3.30
CA SER A 206 10.01 8.05 -3.17
C SER A 206 11.23 8.93 -2.96
N LEU A 207 11.07 10.25 -2.92
CA LEU A 207 12.13 11.23 -2.68
C LEU A 207 11.87 12.09 -1.45
N LYS A 208 10.81 11.80 -0.69
CA LYS A 208 10.37 12.57 0.48
C LYS A 208 11.44 12.74 1.56
N LEU A 209 12.41 11.83 1.63
CA LEU A 209 13.60 11.95 2.49
C LEU A 209 14.40 13.24 2.24
N LEU A 210 14.33 13.81 1.04
CA LEU A 210 15.11 15.00 0.66
C LEU A 210 14.60 16.25 1.35
N TRP A 211 13.30 16.35 1.65
CA TRP A 211 12.69 17.51 2.30
C TRP A 211 12.04 17.19 3.66
N SER A 212 12.02 15.93 4.10
CA SER A 212 11.51 15.61 5.44
C SER A 212 12.20 16.38 6.58
N PRO A 213 13.52 16.67 6.54
CA PRO A 213 14.14 17.51 7.56
C PRO A 213 13.62 18.95 7.56
N VAL A 214 13.25 19.47 6.39
CA VAL A 214 12.66 20.83 6.26
C VAL A 214 11.27 20.85 6.89
N VAL A 215 10.45 19.83 6.64
CA VAL A 215 9.12 19.69 7.26
C VAL A 215 9.23 19.61 8.78
N ASP A 216 10.25 18.93 9.28
CA ASP A 216 10.48 18.80 10.71
C ASP A 216 11.00 20.07 11.39
N ALA A 217 11.84 20.85 10.69
CA ALA A 217 12.52 22.02 11.26
C ALA A 217 11.84 23.36 10.95
N VAL A 218 11.00 23.49 9.92
CA VAL A 218 10.34 24.74 9.56
C VAL A 218 8.87 24.68 9.95
N TRP A 219 8.46 25.41 10.98
CA TRP A 219 7.05 25.46 11.41
C TRP A 219 6.79 26.68 12.30
N SER A 220 5.51 27.01 12.51
CA SER A 220 5.08 28.15 13.32
C SER A 220 4.70 27.75 14.74
N PRO A 221 5.35 28.30 15.79
CA PRO A 221 5.00 28.06 17.20
C PRO A 221 3.55 28.40 17.57
N LYS A 222 2.90 29.29 16.80
CA LYS A 222 1.51 29.70 17.06
C LYS A 222 0.49 28.65 16.64
N ILE A 223 0.77 27.90 15.57
CA ILE A 223 -0.15 26.94 14.94
C ILE A 223 0.13 25.52 15.45
N GLY A 224 1.37 25.23 15.83
CA GLY A 224 1.85 23.89 16.16
C GLY A 224 2.72 23.32 15.03
N ARG A 225 3.59 22.38 15.37
CA ARG A 225 4.61 21.81 14.46
C ARG A 225 3.97 21.06 13.29
N ARG A 226 2.97 20.23 13.55
CA ARG A 226 2.34 19.36 12.54
C ARG A 226 1.27 20.09 11.75
N LYS A 227 0.44 20.88 12.41
CA LYS A 227 -0.60 21.70 11.77
C LYS A 227 -0.05 22.74 10.80
N SER A 228 1.16 23.27 11.06
CA SER A 228 1.84 24.21 10.17
C SER A 228 2.07 23.64 8.76
N TRP A 229 2.08 22.32 8.59
CA TRP A 229 2.23 21.65 7.30
C TRP A 229 0.95 20.99 6.82
N ILE A 230 0.26 20.24 7.68
CA ILE A 230 -0.93 19.46 7.27
C ILE A 230 -2.01 20.38 6.70
N VAL A 231 -2.30 21.51 7.36
CA VAL A 231 -3.37 22.43 6.95
C VAL A 231 -3.11 23.05 5.56
N PRO A 232 -1.99 23.75 5.31
CA PRO A 232 -1.77 24.38 4.01
C PRO A 232 -1.67 23.37 2.87
N ILE A 233 -1.03 22.22 3.10
CA ILE A 233 -0.90 21.17 2.08
C ILE A 233 -2.25 20.55 1.73
N GLN A 234 -3.10 20.26 2.72
CA GLN A 234 -4.43 19.72 2.41
C GLN A 234 -5.31 20.74 1.69
N ILE A 235 -5.22 22.03 2.04
CA ILE A 235 -5.92 23.10 1.31
C ILE A 235 -5.44 23.15 -0.14
N LEU A 236 -4.13 23.11 -0.34
CA LEU A 236 -3.52 23.19 -1.65
C LEU A 236 -3.84 21.96 -2.50
N SER A 237 -3.83 20.75 -1.91
CA SER A 237 -4.33 19.53 -2.56
C SER A 237 -5.82 19.63 -2.88
N GLY A 238 -6.64 20.13 -1.96
CA GLY A 238 -8.09 20.28 -2.15
C GLY A 238 -8.42 21.18 -3.34
N ILE A 239 -7.83 22.38 -3.37
CA ILE A 239 -7.97 23.34 -4.48
C ILE A 239 -7.38 22.75 -5.77
N GLY A 240 -6.20 22.14 -5.69
CA GLY A 240 -5.53 21.51 -6.83
C GLY A 240 -6.37 20.39 -7.46
N MET A 241 -7.04 19.56 -6.66
CA MET A 241 -7.94 18.53 -7.15
C MET A 241 -9.22 19.11 -7.76
N ILE A 242 -9.81 20.17 -7.17
CA ILE A 242 -10.99 20.83 -7.76
C ILE A 242 -10.63 21.43 -9.13
N TRP A 243 -9.49 22.13 -9.22
CA TRP A 243 -9.02 22.71 -10.47
C TRP A 243 -8.69 21.62 -11.50
N LEU A 244 -7.90 20.61 -11.12
CA LEU A 244 -7.56 19.50 -12.00
C LEU A 244 -8.82 18.76 -12.44
N GLY A 245 -9.82 18.63 -11.57
CA GLY A 245 -11.09 18.01 -11.88
C GLY A 245 -11.87 18.72 -12.99
N SER A 246 -11.74 20.04 -13.13
CA SER A 246 -12.35 20.79 -14.23
C SER A 246 -11.61 20.65 -15.57
N GLN A 247 -10.34 20.24 -15.53
CA GLN A 247 -9.43 20.25 -16.68
C GLN A 247 -8.94 18.85 -17.09
N ALA A 248 -9.21 17.82 -16.27
CA ALA A 248 -8.63 16.49 -16.37
C ALA A 248 -8.91 15.83 -17.72
N GLU A 249 -10.16 15.83 -18.16
CA GLU A 249 -10.59 15.22 -19.42
C GLU A 249 -9.93 15.90 -20.62
N SER A 250 -9.90 17.24 -20.64
CA SER A 250 -9.24 18.02 -21.70
C SER A 250 -7.73 17.77 -21.71
N MET A 251 -7.09 17.69 -20.55
CA MET A 251 -5.66 17.37 -20.45
C MET A 251 -5.36 15.96 -20.94
N MET A 252 -6.18 14.97 -20.60
CA MET A 252 -6.01 13.60 -21.09
C MET A 252 -6.18 13.51 -22.60
N GLU A 253 -7.10 14.26 -23.19
CA GLU A 253 -7.25 14.32 -24.65
C GLU A 253 -6.03 14.98 -25.31
N SER A 254 -5.53 16.08 -24.74
CA SER A 254 -4.32 16.75 -25.23
C SER A 254 -3.07 15.87 -25.10
N ALA A 255 -3.00 15.03 -24.06
CA ALA A 255 -1.90 14.09 -23.84
C ALA A 255 -1.85 12.97 -24.90
N GLY A 256 -2.94 12.73 -25.62
CA GLY A 256 -2.98 11.81 -26.77
C GLY A 256 -2.65 12.46 -28.11
N LYS A 257 -2.55 13.80 -28.19
CA LYS A 257 -2.23 14.56 -29.41
C LYS A 257 -0.73 14.87 -29.48
N ASP A 258 -0.22 15.12 -30.69
CA ASP A 258 1.16 15.53 -30.99
C ASP A 258 2.25 14.66 -30.33
N ASP A 259 2.22 13.34 -30.59
CA ASP A 259 3.19 12.36 -30.07
C ASP A 259 3.37 12.37 -28.53
N GLY A 260 2.33 12.81 -27.81
CA GLY A 260 2.32 12.82 -26.35
C GLY A 260 2.95 14.06 -25.71
N ALA A 261 3.19 15.15 -26.44
CA ALA A 261 3.74 16.40 -25.87
C ALA A 261 2.91 16.93 -24.68
N GLY A 262 1.58 16.75 -24.72
CA GLY A 262 0.67 17.14 -23.65
C GLY A 262 0.82 16.35 -22.34
N ILE A 263 1.50 15.18 -22.36
CA ILE A 263 1.63 14.33 -21.16
C ILE A 263 2.44 14.99 -20.06
N TRP A 264 3.40 15.87 -20.38
CA TRP A 264 4.26 16.52 -19.41
C TRP A 264 3.49 17.50 -18.51
N GLY A 265 2.57 18.27 -19.08
CA GLY A 265 1.71 19.18 -18.32
C GLY A 265 0.80 18.42 -17.36
N PHE A 266 0.17 17.35 -17.85
CA PHE A 266 -0.65 16.46 -17.03
C PHE A 266 0.16 15.80 -15.91
N THR A 267 1.34 15.25 -16.25
CA THR A 267 2.28 14.65 -15.29
C THR A 267 2.73 15.65 -14.24
N GLY A 268 2.97 16.91 -14.60
CA GLY A 268 3.38 17.97 -13.67
C GLY A 268 2.34 18.26 -12.58
N TRP A 269 1.06 18.26 -12.93
CA TRP A 269 -0.02 18.42 -11.95
C TRP A 269 -0.17 17.23 -11.01
N TRP A 270 -0.04 16.01 -11.54
CA TRP A 270 -0.03 14.81 -10.70
C TRP A 270 1.22 14.75 -9.81
N PHE A 271 2.37 15.14 -10.33
CA PHE A 271 3.61 15.29 -9.55
C PHE A 271 3.39 16.26 -8.39
N PHE A 272 2.74 17.38 -8.63
CA PHE A 272 2.39 18.35 -7.59
C PHE A 272 1.46 17.76 -6.53
N LEU A 273 0.37 17.08 -6.93
CA LEU A 273 -0.54 16.42 -5.98
C LEU A 273 0.18 15.34 -5.14
N VAL A 274 1.03 14.53 -5.77
CA VAL A 274 1.81 13.50 -5.07
C VAL A 274 2.85 14.13 -4.15
N LEU A 275 3.49 15.24 -4.53
CA LEU A 275 4.41 16.00 -3.68
C LEU A 275 3.71 16.51 -2.42
N MET A 276 2.48 17.04 -2.58
CA MET A 276 1.65 17.45 -1.46
C MET A 276 1.35 16.27 -0.54
N CYS A 277 0.95 15.12 -1.10
CA CYS A 277 0.66 13.92 -0.31
C CYS A 277 1.88 13.37 0.42
N ALA A 278 3.04 13.33 -0.23
CA ALA A 278 4.30 12.92 0.38
C ALA A 278 4.71 13.82 1.54
N THR A 279 4.43 15.13 1.43
CA THR A 279 4.70 16.10 2.49
C THR A 279 3.70 15.98 3.65
N GLN A 280 2.43 15.68 3.35
CA GLN A 280 1.43 15.34 4.35
C GLN A 280 1.82 14.07 5.12
N ASP A 281 2.27 13.03 4.43
CA ASP A 281 2.69 11.75 5.02
C ASP A 281 3.83 11.95 6.02
N ILE A 282 4.87 12.74 5.69
CA ILE A 282 5.94 13.10 6.64
C ILE A 282 5.36 13.76 7.90
N ALA A 283 4.46 14.72 7.73
CA ALA A 283 3.88 15.46 8.85
C ALA A 283 2.98 14.56 9.72
N VAL A 284 2.20 13.66 9.11
CA VAL A 284 1.29 12.74 9.81
C VAL A 284 2.06 11.62 10.51
N ASP A 285 3.08 11.03 9.88
CA ASP A 285 3.99 10.06 10.49
C ASP A 285 4.66 10.65 11.74
N GLY A 286 5.18 11.88 11.63
CA GLY A 286 5.75 12.60 12.76
C GLY A 286 4.72 12.98 13.83
N TRP A 287 3.44 13.11 13.47
CA TRP A 287 2.36 13.38 14.41
C TRP A 287 1.94 12.13 15.17
N ALA A 288 1.86 10.98 14.50
CA ALA A 288 1.43 9.71 15.09
C ALA A 288 2.26 9.31 16.32
N LEU A 289 3.59 9.55 16.29
CA LEU A 289 4.50 9.30 17.40
C LEU A 289 4.22 10.16 18.65
N THR A 290 3.57 11.31 18.48
CA THR A 290 3.22 12.25 19.55
C THR A 290 1.75 12.18 19.95
N LEU A 291 0.89 11.67 19.07
CA LEU A 291 -0.56 11.63 19.24
C LEU A 291 -1.00 10.39 20.04
N LEU A 292 -0.26 9.29 19.93
CA LEU A 292 -0.51 8.04 20.64
C LEU A 292 0.35 7.93 21.89
N THR A 293 -0.21 7.34 22.94
CA THR A 293 0.52 7.04 24.18
C THR A 293 1.75 6.15 23.88
N PRO A 294 2.91 6.34 24.55
CA PRO A 294 4.15 5.60 24.23
C PRO A 294 4.02 4.07 24.18
N GLY A 295 3.16 3.48 25.01
CA GLY A 295 2.88 2.03 25.01
C GLY A 295 2.06 1.53 23.82
N ASN A 296 1.44 2.44 23.06
CA ASN A 296 0.49 2.15 21.97
C ASN A 296 1.01 2.64 20.60
N ILE A 297 2.25 3.10 20.50
CA ILE A 297 2.86 3.59 19.24
C ILE A 297 2.83 2.54 18.13
N SER A 298 2.79 1.25 18.46
CA SER A 298 2.63 0.16 17.49
C SER A 298 1.37 0.29 16.61
N TYR A 299 0.30 0.93 17.12
CA TYR A 299 -0.92 1.18 16.35
C TYR A 299 -0.74 2.28 15.28
N ALA A 300 0.33 3.08 15.31
CA ALA A 300 0.59 4.09 14.29
C ALA A 300 0.77 3.46 12.90
N SER A 301 1.57 2.40 12.79
CA SER A 301 1.79 1.70 11.52
C SER A 301 0.54 0.99 11.02
N THR A 302 -0.29 0.48 11.94
CA THR A 302 -1.61 -0.06 11.61
C THR A 302 -2.52 1.03 11.04
N ALA A 303 -2.59 2.21 11.67
CA ALA A 303 -3.38 3.33 11.17
C ALA A 303 -2.95 3.76 9.76
N GLN A 304 -1.64 3.84 9.53
CA GLN A 304 -1.06 4.14 8.21
C GLN A 304 -1.47 3.12 7.17
N THR A 305 -1.32 1.83 7.49
CA THR A 305 -1.64 0.74 6.56
C THR A 305 -3.12 0.75 6.20
N VAL A 306 -4.00 0.78 7.21
CA VAL A 306 -5.46 0.77 7.00
C VAL A 306 -5.93 2.00 6.23
N GLY A 307 -5.46 3.18 6.62
CA GLY A 307 -5.83 4.44 5.96
C GLY A 307 -5.33 4.47 4.51
N LEU A 308 -4.02 4.35 4.30
CA LEU A 308 -3.42 4.49 2.96
C LEU A 308 -3.96 3.45 1.98
N THR A 309 -4.05 2.17 2.38
CA THR A 309 -4.62 1.10 1.53
C THR A 309 -6.10 1.34 1.28
N GLY A 310 -6.87 1.77 2.28
CA GLY A 310 -8.29 2.09 2.10
C GLY A 310 -8.54 3.21 1.09
N GLY A 311 -7.77 4.31 1.18
CA GLY A 311 -7.84 5.41 0.23
C GLY A 311 -7.39 4.99 -1.17
N HIS A 312 -6.29 4.24 -1.26
CA HIS A 312 -5.78 3.71 -2.52
C HIS A 312 -6.83 2.83 -3.20
N PHE A 313 -7.41 1.87 -2.47
CA PHE A 313 -8.46 0.99 -2.98
C PHE A 313 -9.70 1.77 -3.46
N MET A 314 -10.13 2.78 -2.70
CA MET A 314 -11.27 3.63 -3.08
C MET A 314 -11.02 4.41 -4.38
N SER A 315 -9.78 4.82 -4.63
CA SER A 315 -9.38 5.63 -5.78
C SER A 315 -8.83 4.84 -6.96
N TYR A 316 -8.42 3.62 -6.72
CA TYR A 316 -8.00 2.69 -7.76
C TYR A 316 -9.20 1.84 -8.19
N THR A 317 -9.58 0.85 -7.38
CA THR A 317 -10.57 -0.16 -7.75
C THR A 317 -11.98 0.38 -7.86
N VAL A 318 -12.47 1.04 -6.80
CA VAL A 318 -13.87 1.49 -6.74
C VAL A 318 -14.12 2.58 -7.77
N PHE A 319 -13.18 3.53 -7.88
CA PHE A 319 -13.26 4.57 -8.90
C PHE A 319 -13.20 3.99 -10.32
N LEU A 320 -12.28 3.06 -10.63
CA LEU A 320 -12.19 2.48 -11.97
C LEU A 320 -13.47 1.73 -12.35
N ALA A 321 -14.07 0.99 -11.40
CA ALA A 321 -15.37 0.35 -11.60
C ALA A 321 -16.46 1.39 -11.92
N PHE A 322 -16.54 2.47 -11.13
CA PHE A 322 -17.55 3.52 -11.34
C PHE A 322 -17.29 4.40 -12.56
N ASN A 323 -16.05 4.45 -13.05
CA ASN A 323 -15.70 5.16 -14.27
C ASN A 323 -16.04 4.36 -15.53
N SER A 324 -16.13 3.02 -15.43
CA SER A 324 -16.49 2.16 -16.55
C SER A 324 -17.97 2.35 -16.94
N PRO A 325 -18.28 2.68 -18.22
CA PRO A 325 -19.66 2.80 -18.69
C PRO A 325 -20.36 1.44 -18.72
N ASP A 326 -19.65 0.37 -19.09
CA ASP A 326 -20.18 -0.98 -19.11
C ASP A 326 -20.68 -1.36 -17.71
N PHE A 327 -19.89 -1.05 -16.67
CA PHE A 327 -20.20 -1.46 -15.31
C PHE A 327 -21.43 -0.70 -14.80
N ALA A 328 -21.49 0.60 -15.10
CA ALA A 328 -22.64 1.44 -14.82
C ALA A 328 -23.91 0.93 -15.55
N ASN A 329 -23.78 0.56 -16.81
CA ASN A 329 -24.90 0.07 -17.63
C ASN A 329 -25.40 -1.30 -17.21
N LYS A 330 -24.50 -2.17 -16.72
CA LYS A 330 -24.82 -3.52 -16.27
C LYS A 330 -25.48 -3.56 -14.90
N TRP A 331 -25.00 -2.74 -13.95
CA TRP A 331 -25.40 -2.84 -12.54
C TRP A 331 -26.27 -1.69 -12.04
N PHE A 332 -26.22 -0.50 -12.66
CA PHE A 332 -26.88 0.69 -12.12
C PHE A 332 -27.93 1.32 -13.04
N ARG A 333 -27.81 1.17 -14.36
CA ARG A 333 -28.71 1.82 -15.32
C ARG A 333 -29.63 0.81 -16.01
N LYS A 334 -30.85 1.27 -16.30
CA LYS A 334 -31.82 0.54 -17.14
C LYS A 334 -31.66 0.87 -18.64
N THR A 335 -31.10 2.02 -18.95
CA THR A 335 -30.82 2.50 -20.31
C THR A 335 -29.32 2.73 -20.47
N PRO A 336 -28.68 2.18 -21.52
CA PRO A 336 -27.24 2.29 -21.71
C PRO A 336 -26.84 3.73 -22.06
N ILE A 337 -25.80 4.23 -21.39
CA ILE A 337 -25.16 5.53 -21.64
C ILE A 337 -23.64 5.31 -21.71
N ASP A 338 -22.95 6.06 -22.56
CA ASP A 338 -21.52 5.85 -22.88
C ASP A 338 -20.54 6.38 -21.82
N GLU A 339 -21.03 6.98 -20.73
CA GLU A 339 -20.20 7.52 -19.65
C GLU A 339 -20.32 6.68 -18.37
N GLY A 340 -19.27 6.60 -17.54
CA GLY A 340 -19.36 5.99 -16.22
C GLY A 340 -20.34 6.69 -15.26
N LEU A 341 -20.52 6.15 -14.07
CA LEU A 341 -21.22 6.82 -12.96
C LEU A 341 -20.47 8.06 -12.48
N MET A 342 -19.15 8.01 -12.49
CA MET A 342 -18.28 9.12 -12.10
C MET A 342 -17.14 9.30 -13.10
N THR A 343 -16.99 10.52 -13.61
CA THR A 343 -15.81 10.92 -14.38
C THR A 343 -14.62 11.17 -13.46
N LEU A 344 -13.41 11.19 -14.02
CA LEU A 344 -12.20 11.55 -13.28
C LEU A 344 -12.34 12.97 -12.69
N GLY A 345 -12.90 13.90 -13.47
CA GLY A 345 -13.18 15.26 -13.04
C GLY A 345 -14.13 15.34 -11.85
N GLY A 346 -15.25 14.61 -11.91
CA GLY A 346 -16.23 14.55 -10.83
C GLY A 346 -15.64 13.94 -9.55
N TYR A 347 -14.82 12.88 -9.68
CA TYR A 347 -14.17 12.24 -8.55
C TYR A 347 -13.14 13.15 -7.86
N LEU A 348 -12.31 13.85 -8.65
CA LEU A 348 -11.35 14.82 -8.14
C LEU A 348 -12.05 15.99 -7.43
N ALA A 349 -13.13 16.51 -8.00
CA ALA A 349 -13.91 17.58 -7.37
C ALA A 349 -14.50 17.15 -6.02
N PHE A 350 -15.09 15.94 -5.95
CA PHE A 350 -15.63 15.38 -4.71
C PHE A 350 -14.57 15.28 -3.62
N TRP A 351 -13.42 14.66 -3.91
CA TRP A 351 -12.35 14.52 -2.93
C TRP A 351 -11.65 15.84 -2.61
N GLY A 352 -11.59 16.77 -3.56
CA GLY A 352 -11.10 18.12 -3.33
C GLY A 352 -11.92 18.85 -2.27
N TRP A 353 -13.25 18.78 -2.34
CA TRP A 353 -14.13 19.30 -1.30
C TRP A 353 -13.99 18.53 0.03
N ALA A 354 -13.90 17.20 -0.02
CA ALA A 354 -13.69 16.39 1.19
C ALA A 354 -12.39 16.78 1.93
N TYR A 355 -11.30 17.03 1.19
CA TYR A 355 -10.05 17.54 1.75
C TYR A 355 -10.28 18.85 2.49
N LEU A 356 -10.92 19.84 1.85
CA LEU A 356 -11.18 21.14 2.47
C LEU A 356 -12.03 21.03 3.74
N ILE A 357 -13.10 20.21 3.70
CA ILE A 357 -13.98 19.97 4.86
C ILE A 357 -13.21 19.34 6.02
N VAL A 358 -12.43 18.29 5.75
CA VAL A 358 -11.61 17.64 6.78
C VAL A 358 -10.57 18.59 7.33
N THR A 359 -9.94 19.44 6.50
CA THR A 359 -8.97 20.42 6.98
C THR A 359 -9.59 21.48 7.88
N VAL A 360 -10.79 21.97 7.55
CA VAL A 360 -11.54 22.89 8.42
C VAL A 360 -11.86 22.21 9.75
N GLY A 361 -12.35 20.97 9.72
CA GLY A 361 -12.62 20.18 10.92
C GLY A 361 -11.36 19.95 11.78
N LEU A 362 -10.23 19.61 11.16
CA LEU A 362 -8.94 19.44 11.82
C LEU A 362 -8.47 20.73 12.50
N THR A 363 -8.64 21.85 11.82
CA THR A 363 -8.23 23.17 12.31
C THR A 363 -9.05 23.59 13.52
N ALA A 364 -10.37 23.36 13.47
CA ALA A 364 -11.31 23.73 14.54
C ALA A 364 -11.26 22.79 15.75
N LEU A 365 -11.23 21.47 15.54
CA LEU A 365 -11.48 20.48 16.60
C LEU A 365 -10.23 20.01 17.33
N LYS A 366 -9.08 19.97 16.65
CA LYS A 366 -7.84 19.49 17.27
C LYS A 366 -7.00 20.69 17.67
N ARG A 367 -6.56 20.82 18.92
CA ARG A 367 -5.49 21.76 19.28
C ARG A 367 -4.17 21.01 19.37
N GLU A 368 -3.10 21.64 18.91
CA GLU A 368 -1.73 21.12 19.04
C GLU A 368 -1.02 21.91 20.15
N GLU A 369 -0.25 21.22 20.99
CA GLU A 369 0.52 21.87 22.05
C GLU A 369 1.60 22.79 21.46
N LYS A 370 1.75 23.96 22.07
CA LYS A 370 2.80 24.90 21.69
C LYS A 370 4.14 24.34 22.15
N THR A 371 5.01 24.05 21.19
CA THR A 371 6.40 23.66 21.45
C THR A 371 7.32 24.80 20.98
N LYS A 372 8.60 24.78 21.37
CA LYS A 372 9.62 25.64 20.76
C LYS A 372 10.46 24.83 19.80
N ASN A 373 10.92 25.49 18.75
CA ASN A 373 11.75 24.89 17.71
C ASN A 373 13.19 24.81 18.22
N GLU A 374 13.70 23.59 18.41
CA GLU A 374 15.03 23.36 18.98
C GLU A 374 16.05 22.92 17.92
N ASP A 375 15.59 22.31 16.82
CA ASP A 375 16.46 21.68 15.83
C ASP A 375 16.67 22.59 14.61
N GLY A 376 17.92 22.93 14.31
CA GLY A 376 18.26 23.54 13.03
C GLY A 376 18.07 22.55 11.88
N ILE A 377 17.59 23.02 10.72
CA ILE A 377 17.44 22.22 9.49
C ILE A 377 18.72 21.40 9.23
N TRP A 378 19.87 22.06 9.35
CA TRP A 378 21.18 21.47 9.10
C TRP A 378 21.56 20.37 10.11
N ASP A 379 21.10 20.47 11.36
CA ASP A 379 21.40 19.47 12.38
C ASP A 379 20.66 18.16 12.13
N VAL A 380 19.41 18.24 11.65
CA VAL A 380 18.65 17.07 11.20
C VAL A 380 19.31 16.41 9.98
N TYR A 381 19.77 17.21 8.99
CA TYR A 381 20.53 16.68 7.85
C TYR A 381 21.86 16.02 8.29
N LYS A 382 22.60 16.60 9.23
CA LYS A 382 23.83 15.98 9.77
C LYS A 382 23.53 14.61 10.40
N VAL A 383 22.44 14.49 11.15
CA VAL A 383 22.05 13.23 11.77
C VAL A 383 21.70 12.19 10.70
N MET A 384 20.88 12.56 9.70
CA MET A 384 20.57 11.67 8.57
C MET A 384 21.84 11.23 7.81
N TRP A 385 22.78 12.16 7.60
CA TRP A 385 24.06 11.86 6.96
C TRP A 385 24.92 10.89 7.78
N LYS A 386 24.92 10.99 9.11
CA LYS A 386 25.60 10.02 9.99
C LYS A 386 24.99 8.61 9.84
N VAL A 387 23.67 8.50 9.76
CA VAL A 387 22.98 7.21 9.53
C VAL A 387 23.36 6.61 8.18
N LEU A 388 23.38 7.42 7.12
CA LEU A 388 23.79 7.00 5.77
C LEU A 388 25.24 6.51 5.67
N LYS A 389 26.11 6.90 6.59
CA LYS A 389 27.50 6.41 6.67
C LYS A 389 27.64 5.03 7.30
N LEU A 390 26.60 4.49 7.94
CA LEU A 390 26.64 3.15 8.52
C LEU A 390 26.69 2.10 7.40
N LYS A 391 27.73 1.26 7.38
CA LYS A 391 27.92 0.22 6.34
C LYS A 391 26.72 -0.72 6.20
N ASN A 392 26.07 -1.05 7.31
CA ASN A 392 24.89 -1.92 7.32
C ASN A 392 23.67 -1.23 6.66
N ILE A 393 23.55 0.08 6.83
CA ILE A 393 22.52 0.89 6.16
C ILE A 393 22.82 1.05 4.69
N GLN A 394 24.09 1.25 4.30
CA GLN A 394 24.44 1.27 2.88
C GLN A 394 24.10 -0.06 2.20
N LEU A 395 24.39 -1.19 2.86
CA LEU A 395 24.04 -2.51 2.34
C LEU A 395 22.52 -2.71 2.24
N ILE A 396 21.74 -2.28 3.23
CA ILE A 396 20.27 -2.37 3.16
C ILE A 396 19.73 -1.48 2.03
N ILE A 397 20.29 -0.29 1.84
CA ILE A 397 19.90 0.64 0.76
C ILE A 397 20.13 0.00 -0.60
N ILE A 398 21.30 -0.62 -0.82
CA ILE A 398 21.60 -1.33 -2.07
C ILE A 398 20.59 -2.44 -2.31
N ILE A 399 20.28 -3.27 -1.29
CA ILE A 399 19.27 -4.32 -1.40
C ILE A 399 17.92 -3.75 -1.84
N HIS A 400 17.45 -2.68 -1.21
CA HIS A 400 16.17 -2.07 -1.54
C HIS A 400 16.10 -1.53 -2.97
N LEU A 401 17.19 -0.90 -3.45
CA LEU A 401 17.24 -0.32 -4.79
C LEU A 401 17.20 -1.38 -5.90
N ILE A 402 17.79 -2.56 -5.68
CA ILE A 402 17.85 -3.62 -6.71
C ILE A 402 16.73 -4.67 -6.56
N ALA A 403 16.22 -4.89 -5.34
CA ALA A 403 15.31 -5.99 -5.05
C ALA A 403 14.04 -5.98 -5.92
N LYS A 404 13.51 -4.78 -6.20
CA LYS A 404 12.23 -4.68 -6.90
C LYS A 404 12.33 -4.82 -8.41
N ILE A 405 13.54 -4.77 -9.00
CA ILE A 405 13.76 -4.87 -10.45
C ILE A 405 13.17 -6.17 -11.02
N GLY A 406 13.26 -7.26 -10.25
CA GLY A 406 12.87 -8.60 -10.68
C GLY A 406 11.42 -8.77 -11.15
N PHE A 407 10.52 -7.89 -10.70
CA PHE A 407 9.09 -7.97 -10.94
C PHE A 407 8.51 -6.64 -11.46
N GLN A 408 9.36 -5.71 -11.93
CA GLN A 408 8.90 -4.42 -12.43
C GLN A 408 8.06 -4.51 -13.70
N ALA A 409 8.41 -5.42 -14.61
CA ALA A 409 7.59 -5.67 -15.78
C ALA A 409 6.21 -6.23 -15.38
N ASN A 410 6.17 -7.09 -14.35
CA ASN A 410 4.90 -7.62 -13.85
C ASN A 410 4.01 -6.52 -13.25
N ASP A 411 4.53 -5.78 -12.27
CA ASP A 411 3.79 -4.70 -11.57
C ASP A 411 3.50 -3.49 -12.47
N GLY A 412 4.37 -3.28 -13.47
CA GLY A 412 4.37 -2.13 -14.35
C GLY A 412 3.46 -2.27 -15.55
N VAL A 413 3.41 -3.47 -16.12
CA VAL A 413 3.01 -3.65 -17.52
C VAL A 413 1.96 -4.73 -17.70
N THR A 414 1.92 -5.79 -16.87
CA THR A 414 1.01 -6.93 -17.07
C THR A 414 -0.46 -6.51 -17.19
N ASN A 415 -0.98 -5.75 -16.23
CA ASN A 415 -2.40 -5.34 -16.25
C ASN A 415 -2.73 -4.44 -17.44
N LEU A 416 -1.81 -3.55 -17.82
CA LEU A 416 -1.94 -2.72 -19.02
C LEU A 416 -1.92 -3.57 -20.30
N LYS A 417 -1.15 -4.67 -20.28
CA LYS A 417 -1.04 -5.59 -21.41
C LYS A 417 -2.27 -6.47 -21.58
N LEU A 418 -2.88 -6.90 -20.47
CA LEU A 418 -4.18 -7.60 -20.51
C LEU A 418 -5.24 -6.73 -21.19
N ILE A 419 -5.29 -5.43 -20.86
CA ILE A 419 -6.19 -4.48 -21.52
C ILE A 419 -5.87 -4.36 -23.02
N ASP A 420 -4.58 -4.27 -23.41
CA ASP A 420 -4.19 -4.24 -24.82
C ASP A 420 -4.64 -5.49 -25.61
N LYS A 421 -4.78 -6.63 -24.94
CA LYS A 421 -5.29 -7.88 -25.53
C LYS A 421 -6.82 -7.98 -25.55
N GLY A 422 -7.53 -7.02 -24.95
CA GLY A 422 -8.99 -6.99 -24.89
C GLY A 422 -9.58 -7.50 -23.57
N PHE A 423 -8.79 -7.62 -22.50
CA PHE A 423 -9.35 -7.80 -21.16
C PHE A 423 -10.14 -6.55 -20.76
N SER A 424 -11.41 -6.72 -20.40
CA SER A 424 -12.28 -5.58 -20.13
C SER A 424 -11.85 -4.85 -18.85
N GLN A 425 -12.12 -3.54 -18.79
CA GLN A 425 -11.87 -2.77 -17.56
C GLN A 425 -12.78 -3.23 -16.42
N GLU A 426 -13.97 -3.76 -16.73
CA GLU A 426 -14.86 -4.37 -15.74
C GLU A 426 -14.25 -5.61 -15.08
N ASP A 427 -13.72 -6.54 -15.88
CA ASP A 427 -13.14 -7.79 -15.38
C ASP A 427 -11.90 -7.51 -14.54
N LEU A 428 -11.13 -6.48 -14.91
CA LEU A 428 -10.02 -6.00 -14.09
C LEU A 428 -10.50 -5.42 -12.78
N ALA A 429 -11.48 -4.53 -12.79
CA ALA A 429 -12.05 -3.95 -11.58
C ALA A 429 -12.65 -5.03 -10.66
N LEU A 430 -13.34 -6.03 -11.23
CA LEU A 430 -13.86 -7.19 -10.51
C LEU A 430 -12.73 -8.00 -9.88
N THR A 431 -11.64 -8.24 -10.61
CA THR A 431 -10.48 -8.98 -10.10
C THR A 431 -9.87 -8.29 -8.88
N VAL A 432 -9.64 -6.97 -8.96
CA VAL A 432 -9.08 -6.20 -7.85
C VAL A 432 -10.08 -6.07 -6.68
N LEU A 433 -11.38 -5.98 -6.97
CA LEU A 433 -12.43 -5.94 -5.95
C LEU A 433 -12.48 -7.24 -5.14
N ILE A 434 -12.35 -8.39 -5.82
CA ILE A 434 -12.30 -9.70 -5.19
C ILE A 434 -11.01 -9.85 -4.37
N ASP A 435 -9.88 -9.32 -4.86
CA ASP A 435 -8.58 -9.40 -4.18
C ASP A 435 -8.54 -8.65 -2.85
N PHE A 436 -9.21 -7.50 -2.74
CA PHE A 436 -9.10 -6.61 -1.58
C PHE A 436 -9.42 -7.25 -0.22
N PRO A 437 -10.52 -8.00 -0.01
CA PRO A 437 -10.74 -8.74 1.23
C PRO A 437 -9.62 -9.73 1.57
N PHE A 438 -9.06 -10.39 0.55
CA PHE A 438 -7.92 -11.28 0.73
C PHE A 438 -6.68 -10.46 1.10
N GLU A 439 -6.39 -9.35 0.43
CA GLU A 439 -5.26 -8.48 0.75
C GLU A 439 -5.27 -8.05 2.24
N VAL A 440 -6.41 -7.61 2.74
CA VAL A 440 -6.58 -7.21 4.15
C VAL A 440 -6.37 -8.40 5.10
N GLY A 441 -7.01 -9.53 4.83
CA GLY A 441 -6.87 -10.74 5.65
C GLY A 441 -5.44 -11.28 5.65
N LEU A 442 -4.81 -11.33 4.48
CA LEU A 442 -3.44 -11.79 4.28
C LEU A 442 -2.43 -10.85 4.94
N GLY A 443 -2.68 -9.53 4.96
CA GLY A 443 -1.88 -8.57 5.71
C GLY A 443 -1.84 -8.86 7.20
N TYR A 444 -2.98 -9.22 7.81
CA TYR A 444 -3.06 -9.64 9.20
C TYR A 444 -2.24 -10.91 9.46
N TYR A 445 -2.38 -11.94 8.62
CA TYR A 445 -1.61 -13.18 8.76
C TYR A 445 -0.10 -12.98 8.53
N ALA A 446 0.29 -12.15 7.55
CA ALA A 446 1.67 -11.77 7.31
C ALA A 446 2.28 -11.08 8.54
N GLY A 447 1.52 -10.21 9.20
CA GLY A 447 1.90 -9.57 10.46
C GLY A 447 2.14 -10.62 11.56
N LYS A 448 1.22 -11.56 11.74
CA LYS A 448 1.38 -12.67 12.70
C LYS A 448 2.63 -13.50 12.38
N TRP A 449 2.83 -13.87 11.12
CA TRP A 449 4.02 -14.62 10.70
C TRP A 449 5.32 -13.87 10.92
N SER A 450 5.33 -12.53 10.83
CA SER A 450 6.52 -11.73 11.11
C SER A 450 6.94 -11.75 12.59
N THR A 451 6.05 -12.16 13.50
CA THR A 451 6.38 -12.37 14.92
C THR A 451 6.90 -13.78 15.19
N THR A 452 6.39 -14.78 14.47
CA THR A 452 6.82 -16.19 14.60
C THR A 452 8.13 -16.47 13.85
N TYR A 453 8.25 -15.96 12.63
CA TYR A 453 9.42 -16.13 11.79
C TYR A 453 10.20 -14.83 11.73
N THR A 454 11.51 -14.95 11.54
CA THR A 454 12.36 -13.78 11.39
C THR A 454 12.01 -12.97 10.13
N PRO A 455 11.92 -11.62 10.19
CA PRO A 455 11.37 -10.80 9.10
C PRO A 455 12.05 -10.97 7.72
N MET A 456 13.37 -10.97 7.62
CA MET A 456 14.08 -11.12 6.34
C MET A 456 13.94 -12.52 5.73
N ARG A 457 13.70 -13.55 6.56
CA ARG A 457 13.39 -14.90 6.04
C ARG A 457 12.02 -14.92 5.39
N LEU A 458 11.02 -14.32 6.04
CA LEU A 458 9.67 -14.17 5.50
C LEU A 458 9.67 -13.32 4.23
N TRP A 459 10.42 -12.22 4.24
CA TRP A 459 10.65 -11.38 3.06
C TRP A 459 11.26 -12.17 1.89
N GLY A 460 12.24 -13.05 2.17
CA GLY A 460 12.85 -13.91 1.16
C GLY A 460 11.88 -14.93 0.54
N TRP A 461 10.94 -15.47 1.32
CA TRP A 461 9.87 -16.32 0.78
C TRP A 461 8.91 -15.53 -0.09
N GLY A 462 8.50 -14.33 0.34
CA GLY A 462 7.69 -13.42 -0.45
C GLY A 462 8.37 -13.04 -1.77
N PHE A 463 9.69 -12.79 -1.75
CA PHE A 463 10.47 -12.49 -2.94
C PHE A 463 10.44 -13.63 -3.96
N ALA A 464 10.71 -14.87 -3.52
CA ALA A 464 10.65 -16.04 -4.40
C ALA A 464 9.24 -16.26 -4.96
N GLY A 465 8.21 -16.07 -4.13
CA GLY A 465 6.81 -16.08 -4.55
C GLY A 465 6.49 -15.03 -5.62
N ARG A 466 7.00 -13.80 -5.47
CA ARG A 466 6.83 -12.73 -6.46
C ARG A 466 7.50 -13.02 -7.81
N LEU A 467 8.66 -13.68 -7.80
CA LEU A 467 9.29 -14.14 -9.06
C LEU A 467 8.43 -15.20 -9.75
N ALA A 468 7.88 -16.15 -8.98
CA ALA A 468 6.95 -17.13 -9.51
C ALA A 468 5.68 -16.47 -10.05
N ALA A 469 5.11 -15.49 -9.33
CA ALA A 469 3.97 -14.71 -9.77
C ALA A 469 4.25 -13.99 -11.09
N ALA A 470 5.43 -13.39 -11.27
CA ALA A 470 5.82 -12.75 -12.53
C ALA A 470 5.91 -13.70 -13.72
N ILE A 471 6.28 -14.98 -13.49
CA ILE A 471 6.26 -16.02 -14.52
C ILE A 471 4.82 -16.44 -14.83
N ILE A 472 4.00 -16.68 -13.81
CA ILE A 472 2.59 -17.03 -13.97
C ILE A 472 1.84 -15.93 -14.72
N ALA A 473 2.04 -14.67 -14.35
CA ALA A 473 1.49 -13.49 -15.02
C ALA A 473 1.80 -13.49 -16.52
N GLN A 474 3.05 -13.78 -16.89
CA GLN A 474 3.43 -13.88 -18.29
C GLN A 474 2.69 -15.00 -19.02
N ILE A 475 2.57 -16.17 -18.40
CA ILE A 475 1.80 -17.29 -18.94
C ILE A 475 0.34 -16.89 -19.12
N THR A 476 -0.26 -16.22 -18.12
CA THR A 476 -1.63 -15.69 -18.17
C THR A 476 -1.85 -14.75 -19.35
N VAL A 477 -0.87 -13.89 -19.65
CA VAL A 477 -0.91 -13.03 -20.84
C VAL A 477 -0.80 -13.88 -22.12
N ILE A 478 0.07 -14.89 -22.19
CA ILE A 478 0.26 -15.73 -23.38
C ILE A 478 -1.01 -16.52 -23.73
N ILE A 479 -1.65 -17.15 -22.74
CA ILE A 479 -2.82 -18.01 -22.94
C ILE A 479 -4.13 -17.24 -23.17
N PHE A 480 -4.06 -15.92 -23.37
CA PHE A 480 -5.24 -15.09 -23.59
C PHE A 480 -6.10 -15.65 -24.75
N PRO A 481 -7.38 -16.00 -24.50
CA PRO A 481 -8.23 -16.67 -25.48
C PRO A 481 -8.60 -15.75 -26.65
N SER A 482 -8.55 -16.27 -27.88
CA SER A 482 -8.94 -15.53 -29.09
C SER A 482 -10.42 -15.17 -29.15
N ASN A 483 -11.28 -15.96 -28.48
CA ASN A 483 -12.73 -15.81 -28.47
C ASN A 483 -13.23 -14.85 -27.37
N GLY A 484 -12.33 -14.08 -26.75
CA GLY A 484 -12.64 -13.17 -25.65
C GLY A 484 -12.61 -13.83 -24.27
N VAL A 485 -12.83 -13.02 -23.23
CA VAL A 485 -12.72 -13.43 -21.82
C VAL A 485 -13.77 -14.48 -21.49
N THR A 486 -13.31 -15.69 -21.16
CA THR A 486 -14.14 -16.81 -20.71
C THR A 486 -14.04 -16.94 -19.18
N THR A 487 -15.03 -17.58 -18.55
CA THR A 487 -15.07 -17.73 -17.07
C THR A 487 -13.82 -18.42 -16.52
N TRP A 488 -13.30 -19.46 -17.20
CA TRP A 488 -12.07 -20.13 -16.76
C TRP A 488 -10.87 -19.17 -16.79
N TYR A 489 -10.76 -18.34 -17.83
CA TYR A 489 -9.66 -17.40 -17.98
C TYR A 489 -9.73 -16.33 -16.90
N LEU A 490 -10.93 -15.81 -16.63
CA LEU A 490 -11.18 -14.86 -15.54
C LEU A 490 -10.74 -15.44 -14.18
N LEU A 491 -11.07 -16.70 -13.89
CA LEU A 491 -10.62 -17.36 -12.65
C LEU A 491 -9.09 -17.51 -12.58
N VAL A 492 -8.42 -17.76 -13.70
CA VAL A 492 -6.95 -17.80 -13.76
C VAL A 492 -6.35 -16.43 -13.48
N VAL A 493 -6.90 -15.36 -14.06
CA VAL A 493 -6.46 -13.97 -13.78
C VAL A 493 -6.67 -13.63 -12.31
N ILE A 494 -7.82 -13.97 -11.73
CA ILE A 494 -8.09 -13.74 -10.31
C ILE A 494 -7.11 -14.50 -9.41
N ALA A 495 -6.87 -15.77 -9.69
CA ALA A 495 -5.94 -16.59 -8.90
C ALA A 495 -4.49 -16.08 -8.99
N GLU A 496 -4.06 -15.68 -10.18
CA GLU A 496 -2.74 -15.07 -10.39
C GLU A 496 -2.62 -13.75 -9.63
N HIS A 497 -3.63 -12.89 -9.73
CA HIS A 497 -3.63 -11.58 -9.06
C HIS A 497 -3.56 -11.73 -7.54
N ILE A 498 -4.41 -12.59 -6.95
CA ILE A 498 -4.40 -12.87 -5.50
C ILE A 498 -3.05 -13.40 -5.05
N PHE A 499 -2.43 -14.30 -5.83
CA PHE A 499 -1.10 -14.83 -5.51
C PHE A 499 -0.01 -13.74 -5.57
N SER A 500 -0.06 -12.89 -6.60
CA SER A 500 0.86 -11.75 -6.74
C SER A 500 0.71 -10.76 -5.59
N THR A 501 -0.52 -10.34 -5.28
CA THR A 501 -0.82 -9.42 -4.18
C THR A 501 -0.44 -10.02 -2.83
N PHE A 502 -0.75 -11.30 -2.58
CA PHE A 502 -0.35 -12.00 -1.37
C PHE A 502 1.16 -11.91 -1.13
N THR A 503 1.95 -12.30 -2.12
CA THR A 503 3.41 -12.32 -2.00
C THR A 503 3.99 -10.91 -1.86
N ASN A 504 3.37 -9.91 -2.49
CA ASN A 504 3.68 -8.50 -2.29
C ASN A 504 3.41 -8.04 -0.86
N THR A 505 2.23 -8.35 -0.31
CA THR A 505 1.84 -7.98 1.05
C THR A 505 2.75 -8.62 2.09
N VAL A 506 3.08 -9.90 1.94
CA VAL A 506 4.06 -10.59 2.81
C VAL A 506 5.41 -9.88 2.78
N MET A 507 5.89 -9.51 1.60
CA MET A 507 7.17 -8.81 1.43
C MET A 507 7.12 -7.41 2.06
N PHE A 508 6.03 -6.66 1.87
CA PHE A 508 5.84 -5.32 2.44
C PHE A 508 5.76 -5.33 3.97
N VAL A 509 4.97 -6.24 4.55
CA VAL A 509 4.84 -6.35 6.01
C VAL A 509 6.16 -6.79 6.64
N ALA A 510 6.85 -7.75 6.03
CA ALA A 510 8.12 -8.26 6.54
C ALA A 510 9.23 -7.19 6.54
N ILE A 511 9.34 -6.38 5.48
CA ILE A 511 10.35 -5.32 5.42
C ILE A 511 10.03 -4.18 6.39
N SER A 512 8.77 -3.80 6.53
CA SER A 512 8.31 -2.78 7.48
C SER A 512 8.56 -3.22 8.93
N ALA A 513 8.30 -4.49 9.26
CA ALA A 513 8.63 -5.05 10.56
C ALA A 513 10.15 -5.02 10.84
N PHE A 514 10.96 -5.29 9.82
CA PHE A 514 12.42 -5.19 9.94
C PHE A 514 12.88 -3.75 10.15
N HIS A 515 12.38 -2.79 9.37
CA HIS A 515 12.69 -1.36 9.53
C HIS A 515 12.35 -0.86 10.92
N ALA A 516 11.14 -1.20 11.43
CA ALA A 516 10.70 -0.83 12.76
C ALA A 516 11.63 -1.39 13.85
N ARG A 517 12.14 -2.61 13.66
CA ARG A 517 13.06 -3.27 14.60
C ARG A 517 14.45 -2.61 14.64
N ILE A 518 14.99 -2.18 13.49
CA ILE A 518 16.36 -1.64 13.41
C ILE A 518 16.45 -0.14 13.65
N SER A 519 15.34 0.58 13.55
CA SER A 519 15.33 2.05 13.69
C SER A 519 15.58 2.46 15.13
N ASP A 520 16.48 3.43 15.31
CA ASP A 520 16.82 3.96 16.63
C ASP A 520 15.63 4.76 17.20
N PRO A 521 15.11 4.44 18.41
CA PRO A 521 13.97 5.16 18.98
C PRO A 521 14.23 6.65 19.25
N VAL A 522 15.49 7.11 19.31
CA VAL A 522 15.84 8.53 19.49
C VAL A 522 15.70 9.31 18.19
N ILE A 523 15.99 8.67 17.04
CA ILE A 523 15.96 9.27 15.69
C ILE A 523 14.88 8.56 14.83
N GLY A 524 13.91 7.92 15.47
CA GLY A 524 13.09 6.87 14.86
C GLY A 524 12.27 7.33 13.67
N GLY A 525 11.74 8.56 13.71
CA GLY A 525 10.99 9.16 12.61
C GLY A 525 11.83 9.26 11.34
N THR A 526 12.91 10.04 11.37
CA THR A 526 13.79 10.25 10.21
C THR A 526 14.41 8.96 9.70
N TYR A 527 14.78 8.04 10.60
CA TYR A 527 15.36 6.74 10.25
C TYR A 527 14.36 5.84 9.51
N MET A 528 13.13 5.73 10.03
CA MET A 528 12.04 4.97 9.40
C MET A 528 11.67 5.57 8.05
N THR A 529 11.53 6.89 7.97
CA THR A 529 11.25 7.59 6.72
C THR A 529 12.34 7.33 5.69
N LEU A 530 13.62 7.38 6.07
CA LEU A 530 14.74 7.10 5.17
C LEU A 530 14.61 5.69 4.55
N LEU A 531 14.44 4.67 5.38
CA LEU A 531 14.36 3.28 4.91
C LEU A 531 13.12 3.00 4.06
N ALA A 532 11.96 3.52 4.47
CA ALA A 532 10.73 3.41 3.69
C ALA A 532 10.86 4.10 2.33
N THR A 533 11.49 5.28 2.30
CA THR A 533 11.68 6.06 1.07
C THR A 533 12.60 5.33 0.09
N VAL A 534 13.73 4.79 0.56
CA VAL A 534 14.64 4.01 -0.29
C VAL A 534 13.96 2.73 -0.80
N SER A 535 13.16 2.06 0.04
CA SER A 535 12.36 0.89 -0.36
C SER A 535 11.37 1.21 -1.49
N ASN A 536 10.72 2.37 -1.44
CA ASN A 536 9.79 2.82 -2.48
C ASN A 536 10.53 3.25 -3.75
N LEU A 537 11.69 3.89 -3.60
CA LEU A 537 12.54 4.31 -4.71
C LEU A 537 12.98 3.13 -5.58
N GLY A 538 13.33 1.99 -4.96
CA GLY A 538 13.72 0.78 -5.70
C GLY A 538 12.66 0.23 -6.65
N GLY A 539 11.37 0.52 -6.42
CA GLY A 539 10.28 0.13 -7.32
C GLY A 539 9.87 1.24 -8.29
N THR A 540 9.84 2.48 -7.82
CA THR A 540 9.41 3.62 -8.66
C THR A 540 10.45 4.03 -9.69
N PHE A 541 11.74 3.99 -9.35
CA PHE A 541 12.82 4.41 -10.25
C PHE A 541 12.90 3.55 -11.52
N PRO A 542 12.94 2.21 -11.45
CA PRO A 542 13.07 1.41 -12.66
C PRO A 542 11.81 1.43 -13.55
N ARG A 543 10.63 1.72 -12.99
CA ARG A 543 9.34 1.68 -13.72
C ARG A 543 9.35 2.52 -14.99
N PHE A 544 9.87 3.75 -14.93
CA PHE A 544 10.03 4.63 -16.10
C PHE A 544 10.83 3.95 -17.22
N PHE A 545 11.98 3.38 -16.88
CA PHE A 545 12.86 2.73 -17.85
C PHE A 545 12.23 1.46 -18.41
N ILE A 546 11.61 0.63 -17.57
CA ILE A 546 10.96 -0.61 -18.01
C ILE A 546 9.83 -0.33 -19.01
N LEU A 547 8.97 0.64 -18.71
CA LEU A 547 7.89 1.03 -19.62
C LEU A 547 8.41 1.54 -20.97
N LYS A 548 9.50 2.33 -20.97
CA LYS A 548 10.14 2.80 -22.19
C LYS A 548 10.84 1.67 -22.97
N LEU A 549 11.47 0.73 -22.27
CA LEU A 549 12.12 -0.43 -22.88
C LEU A 549 11.13 -1.41 -23.51
N VAL A 550 9.90 -1.51 -22.97
CA VAL A 550 8.84 -2.30 -23.59
C VAL A 550 8.49 -1.75 -24.97
N ASP A 551 8.29 -0.44 -25.11
CA ASP A 551 8.06 0.15 -26.44
C ASP A 551 9.29 -0.01 -27.34
N LEU A 552 10.50 0.24 -26.82
CA LEU A 552 11.75 0.15 -27.59
C LEU A 552 12.00 -1.26 -28.15
N PHE A 553 11.62 -2.31 -27.43
CA PHE A 553 11.74 -3.70 -27.89
C PHE A 553 10.53 -4.21 -28.67
N THR A 554 9.47 -3.41 -28.77
CA THR A 554 8.27 -3.78 -29.55
C THR A 554 8.49 -3.46 -31.03
N SER A 555 8.26 -4.44 -31.89
CA SER A 555 8.25 -4.29 -33.35
C SER A 555 6.86 -4.69 -33.85
N ALA A 556 6.18 -3.77 -34.53
CA ALA A 556 4.89 -4.02 -35.13
C ALA A 556 4.78 -3.24 -36.44
N THR A 557 4.17 -3.85 -37.44
CA THR A 557 4.03 -3.32 -38.80
C THR A 557 2.55 -3.18 -39.14
N CYS A 558 2.13 -1.99 -39.56
CA CYS A 558 0.79 -1.76 -40.08
C CYS A 558 0.75 -2.19 -41.54
N GLU A 559 -0.12 -3.14 -41.86
CA GLU A 559 -0.36 -3.56 -43.24
C GLU A 559 -1.65 -2.89 -43.77
N PRO A 560 -1.64 -2.40 -45.02
CA PRO A 560 -2.84 -1.84 -45.65
C PRO A 560 -3.91 -2.93 -45.83
N PRO A 561 -5.20 -2.57 -45.81
CA PRO A 561 -6.27 -3.54 -46.01
C PRO A 561 -6.14 -4.23 -47.38
N ALA A 562 -6.37 -5.55 -47.41
CA ALA A 562 -6.31 -6.33 -48.63
C ALA A 562 -7.31 -5.80 -49.68
N ALA A 563 -6.88 -5.79 -50.95
CA ALA A 563 -7.71 -5.33 -52.07
C ALA A 563 -9.03 -6.15 -52.13
N GLY A 564 -10.16 -5.49 -51.94
CA GLY A 564 -11.50 -6.11 -51.93
C GLY A 564 -12.16 -6.28 -50.56
N THR A 565 -11.51 -5.85 -49.47
CA THR A 565 -12.12 -5.85 -48.13
C THR A 565 -13.19 -4.76 -48.02
N THR A 566 -14.37 -5.08 -47.46
CA THR A 566 -15.42 -4.08 -47.20
C THR A 566 -14.93 -3.08 -46.15
N LEU A 567 -14.72 -1.84 -46.58
CA LEU A 567 -14.29 -0.76 -45.71
C LEU A 567 -15.39 -0.46 -44.68
N PRO A 568 -15.06 -0.32 -43.39
CA PRO A 568 -16.04 0.07 -42.39
C PRO A 568 -16.63 1.44 -42.75
N SER A 569 -17.95 1.57 -42.78
CA SER A 569 -18.65 2.81 -43.17
C SER A 569 -18.40 4.01 -42.24
N ASN A 570 -17.69 3.81 -41.13
CA ASN A 570 -17.39 4.79 -40.09
C ASN A 570 -15.87 4.94 -39.88
N LEU A 571 -15.11 5.13 -40.97
CA LEU A 571 -13.68 5.44 -40.91
C LEU A 571 -13.47 6.80 -40.23
N LYS A 572 -12.68 6.82 -39.15
CA LYS A 572 -12.34 8.04 -38.40
C LYS A 572 -11.07 8.73 -38.91
N GLY A 573 -10.35 8.12 -39.86
CA GLY A 573 -9.09 8.63 -40.40
C GLY A 573 -8.90 8.33 -41.90
N PRO A 574 -7.82 8.85 -42.51
CA PRO A 574 -7.49 8.57 -43.92
C PRO A 574 -7.12 7.10 -44.12
N LEU A 575 -7.44 6.56 -45.30
CA LEU A 575 -7.12 5.18 -45.66
C LEU A 575 -5.61 4.95 -45.66
N ILE A 576 -5.15 3.86 -45.06
CA ILE A 576 -3.75 3.45 -45.11
C ILE A 576 -3.46 2.79 -46.46
N THR A 577 -2.50 3.36 -47.20
CA THR A 577 -2.07 2.86 -48.52
C THR A 577 -0.66 2.27 -48.50
N GLU A 578 0.14 2.59 -47.50
CA GLU A 578 1.53 2.14 -47.36
C GLU A 578 1.75 1.50 -45.99
N ALA A 579 2.67 0.53 -45.93
CA ALA A 579 3.05 -0.08 -44.67
C ALA A 579 3.97 0.87 -43.88
N PHE A 580 3.71 1.01 -42.58
CA PHE A 580 4.52 1.79 -41.65
C PHE A 580 4.60 1.09 -40.30
N SER A 581 5.56 1.47 -39.46
CA SER A 581 5.65 0.93 -38.10
C SER A 581 4.40 1.29 -37.30
N CYS A 582 3.78 0.33 -36.62
CA CYS A 582 2.72 0.56 -35.65
C CYS A 582 3.13 0.17 -34.23
N ALA A 583 4.43 0.12 -33.96
CA ALA A 583 4.98 -0.18 -32.64
C ALA A 583 4.54 0.86 -31.59
N MET A 584 4.43 2.13 -32.01
CA MET A 584 3.93 3.21 -31.17
C MET A 584 2.40 3.21 -31.13
N SER A 585 1.80 3.45 -29.97
CA SER A 585 0.34 3.40 -29.80
C SER A 585 -0.42 4.43 -30.63
N ALA A 586 0.17 5.61 -30.87
CA ALA A 586 -0.41 6.65 -31.74
C ALA A 586 -0.45 6.18 -33.20
N GLU A 587 0.61 5.52 -33.66
CA GLU A 587 0.69 4.92 -35.00
C GLU A 587 -0.24 3.70 -35.13
N LYS A 588 -0.37 2.90 -34.07
CA LYS A 588 -1.35 1.82 -33.99
C LYS A 588 -2.78 2.34 -34.08
N ALA A 589 -3.11 3.42 -33.37
CA ALA A 589 -4.42 4.06 -33.44
C ALA A 589 -4.68 4.60 -34.85
N ARG A 590 -3.69 5.25 -35.48
CA ARG A 590 -3.75 5.69 -36.88
C ARG A 590 -3.98 4.52 -37.84
N CYS A 591 -3.29 3.40 -37.64
CA CYS A 591 -3.42 2.18 -38.44
C CYS A 591 -4.86 1.64 -38.40
N VAL A 592 -5.40 1.43 -37.19
CA VAL A 592 -6.76 0.89 -36.98
C VAL A 592 -7.83 1.87 -37.48
N GLN A 593 -7.66 3.17 -37.26
CA GLN A 593 -8.60 4.20 -37.73
C GLN A 593 -8.62 4.34 -39.26
N GLY A 594 -7.51 4.02 -39.93
CA GLY A 594 -7.36 4.02 -41.39
C GLY A 594 -7.64 2.67 -42.05
N ALA A 595 -8.31 1.75 -41.36
CA ALA A 595 -8.66 0.39 -41.79
C ALA A 595 -7.46 -0.56 -42.05
N GLY A 596 -6.27 -0.24 -41.55
CA GLY A 596 -5.11 -1.12 -41.56
C GLY A 596 -5.12 -2.14 -40.41
N ILE A 597 -4.36 -3.22 -40.57
CA ILE A 597 -4.17 -4.24 -39.54
C ILE A 597 -2.75 -4.10 -38.99
N CYS A 598 -2.62 -3.82 -37.69
CA CYS A 598 -1.32 -3.75 -37.03
C CYS A 598 -0.89 -5.14 -36.58
N ASN A 599 0.07 -5.72 -37.30
CA ASN A 599 0.63 -7.02 -36.99
C ASN A 599 1.83 -6.86 -36.05
N ILE A 600 1.73 -7.45 -34.86
CA ILE A 600 2.80 -7.39 -33.85
C ILE A 600 3.73 -8.57 -34.07
N GLU A 601 4.89 -8.32 -34.68
CA GLU A 601 5.91 -9.35 -34.92
C GLU A 601 6.68 -9.70 -33.63
N ARG A 602 7.00 -8.67 -32.83
CA ARG A 602 7.77 -8.82 -31.60
C ARG A 602 7.20 -7.92 -30.51
N ASP A 603 6.85 -8.51 -29.38
CA ASP A 603 6.25 -7.79 -28.25
C ASP A 603 7.29 -7.59 -27.15
N GLY A 604 7.63 -6.34 -26.88
CA GLY A 604 8.66 -5.96 -25.91
C GLY A 604 8.34 -6.39 -24.48
N TYR A 605 7.06 -6.57 -24.15
CA TYR A 605 6.62 -7.00 -22.82
C TYR A 605 7.24 -8.35 -22.41
N TYR A 606 7.19 -9.36 -23.28
CA TYR A 606 7.70 -10.70 -22.93
C TYR A 606 9.20 -10.71 -22.72
N ILE A 607 9.94 -9.97 -23.55
CA ILE A 607 11.39 -9.84 -23.45
C ILE A 607 11.75 -9.17 -22.14
N MET A 608 11.06 -8.06 -21.83
CA MET A 608 11.35 -7.27 -20.65
C MET A 608 10.94 -7.99 -19.36
N ASN A 609 9.84 -8.75 -19.37
CA ASN A 609 9.44 -9.56 -18.22
C ASN A 609 10.42 -10.72 -17.96
N ILE A 610 10.82 -11.46 -19.00
CA ILE A 610 11.84 -12.50 -18.87
C ILE A 610 13.16 -11.93 -18.35
N ALA A 611 13.62 -10.80 -18.92
CA ALA A 611 14.85 -10.15 -18.48
C ALA A 611 14.76 -9.67 -17.01
N CYS A 612 13.62 -9.09 -16.60
CA CYS A 612 13.40 -8.72 -15.19
C CYS A 612 13.46 -9.96 -14.29
N VAL A 613 12.73 -11.03 -14.61
CA VAL A 613 12.71 -12.26 -13.81
C VAL A 613 14.10 -12.88 -13.69
N ILE A 614 14.88 -12.94 -14.77
CA ILE A 614 16.26 -13.46 -14.76
C ILE A 614 17.15 -12.59 -13.86
N VAL A 615 17.13 -11.26 -14.04
CA VAL A 615 17.91 -10.34 -13.20
C VAL A 615 17.49 -10.47 -11.74
N GLY A 616 16.18 -10.57 -11.46
CA GLY A 616 15.63 -10.76 -10.13
C GLY A 616 16.08 -12.07 -9.49
N ALA A 617 16.04 -13.18 -10.22
CA ALA A 617 16.48 -14.48 -9.74
C ALA A 617 17.99 -14.50 -9.46
N LEU A 618 18.80 -14.00 -10.38
CA LEU A 618 20.26 -13.93 -10.23
C LEU A 618 20.64 -13.04 -9.04
N THR A 619 20.11 -11.81 -8.97
CA THR A 619 20.39 -10.90 -7.85
C THR A 619 19.90 -11.46 -6.52
N PHE A 620 18.75 -12.17 -6.51
CA PHE A 620 18.22 -12.79 -5.31
C PHE A 620 19.14 -13.86 -4.73
N TRP A 621 19.49 -14.85 -5.55
CA TRP A 621 20.25 -16.01 -5.10
C TRP A 621 21.72 -15.70 -4.87
N LEU A 622 22.33 -14.84 -5.70
CA LEU A 622 23.76 -14.54 -5.62
C LEU A 622 24.10 -13.50 -4.55
N PHE A 623 23.23 -12.52 -4.30
CA PHE A 623 23.56 -11.36 -3.46
C PHE A 623 22.52 -11.05 -2.38
N ILE A 624 21.25 -10.84 -2.75
CA ILE A 624 20.23 -10.31 -1.84
C ILE A 624 19.97 -11.28 -0.68
N ARG A 625 19.73 -12.56 -0.96
CA ARG A 625 19.43 -13.58 0.07
C ARG A 625 20.56 -13.73 1.09
N PRO A 626 21.84 -13.94 0.71
CA PRO A 626 22.91 -14.02 1.69
C PRO A 626 23.13 -12.69 2.44
N ALA A 627 23.01 -11.55 1.76
CA ALA A 627 23.18 -10.24 2.38
C ALA A 627 22.05 -9.90 3.39
N SER A 628 20.79 -10.19 3.07
CA SER A 628 19.65 -9.91 3.96
C SER A 628 19.68 -10.78 5.22
N MET A 629 20.06 -12.06 5.09
CA MET A 629 20.24 -12.95 6.23
C MET A 629 21.40 -12.51 7.13
N LYS A 630 22.50 -12.04 6.53
CA LYS A 630 23.64 -11.46 7.28
C LYS A 630 23.22 -10.21 8.05
N LEU A 631 22.49 -9.29 7.40
CA LEU A 631 21.99 -8.07 8.06
C LEU A 631 21.05 -8.39 9.22
N GLN A 632 20.17 -9.37 9.06
CA GLN A 632 19.24 -9.78 10.10
C GLN A 632 19.94 -10.34 11.35
N ALA A 633 21.09 -11.02 11.17
CA ALA A 633 21.85 -11.59 12.28
C ALA A 633 22.62 -10.54 13.11
N LEU A 634 22.71 -9.29 12.64
CA LEU A 634 23.45 -8.24 13.34
C LEU A 634 22.75 -7.80 14.63
N PRO A 635 23.49 -7.53 15.72
CA PRO A 635 22.92 -7.00 16.94
C PRO A 635 22.44 -5.55 16.75
N LEU A 636 21.42 -5.11 17.50
CA LEU A 636 20.81 -3.77 17.38
C LEU A 636 21.82 -2.62 17.49
N ARG A 637 22.90 -2.79 18.26
CA ARG A 637 23.99 -1.81 18.36
C ARG A 637 24.64 -1.47 17.02
N ALA A 638 24.64 -2.39 16.06
CA ALA A 638 25.24 -2.20 14.73
C ALA A 638 24.41 -1.27 13.83
N TRP A 639 23.22 -0.86 14.28
CA TRP A 639 22.27 -0.01 13.56
C TRP A 639 22.17 1.40 14.16
N ARG A 640 22.84 1.65 15.28
CA ARG A 640 22.83 2.93 16.01
C ARG A 640 24.07 3.75 15.69
N VAL A 641 23.93 5.07 15.67
CA VAL A 641 25.06 5.99 15.50
C VAL A 641 25.81 6.06 16.83
N SER A 642 27.06 5.61 16.84
CA SER A 642 27.94 5.75 18.01
C SER A 642 28.34 7.20 18.18
N ASP A 643 28.16 7.78 19.37
CA ASP A 643 28.80 9.06 19.68
C ASP A 643 30.30 8.85 19.88
N PRO A 644 31.17 9.72 19.33
CA PRO A 644 32.62 9.55 19.34
C PRO A 644 33.27 9.64 20.73
N GLY A 645 32.50 9.74 21.82
CA GLY A 645 33.00 9.86 23.20
C GLY A 645 32.93 8.59 24.06
N ARG A 646 32.45 7.45 23.54
CA ARG A 646 32.40 6.18 24.30
C ARG A 646 32.72 5.00 23.38
N SER A 647 34.01 4.69 23.28
CA SER A 647 34.53 3.38 22.88
C SER A 647 34.80 2.53 24.11
#